data_AF-A0A847LMR9-F1
#
_entry.id   AF-A0A847LMR9-F1
#
_cell.length_a   1.000
_cell.length_b   1.000
_cell.length_c   1.000
_cell.angle_alpha   90.00
_cell.angle_beta   90.00
_cell.angle_gamma   90.00
#
_symmetry.space_group_name_H-M   'P 1'
#
loop_
_entity.id
_entity.type
_entity.pdbx_description
1 polymer ?
#
loop_
_entity_poly.entity_id
_entity_poly.type
_entity_poly.pdbx_seq_one_letter_code
_entity_poly.pdbx_strand_id
1 'polypeptide(L)'
;MTTLDTYGARVWRKPGWRAVLAGLLVLAWIWPVPAAGGLPASFYRRPPRARPQPHVRDLHGERFVDDWFWLRDKENPEVIRYLKAENGYTRHVMRDTEAFQERLFQEMVGRIKETDLSVPEKHGPFLYYDRTEKGRQYRIHCRRKDAQGAPEEVLLDENAMAVGKTCFDLGTLEVSPDHRLLAFAIDEAGGETYALQVKELATGRLFPEKIPNTAPGVAWANDNRTLFYAVLNDAHRPWRVYRHRLGEDPSRDALVFEETDDRFNLGPGKTRDDRFLLLSSDSNTTSEVRVLDADHPEGTFTVLLPRVQEVQYTVEHHGSSFFVVTNQDALDFKVLEGPDRPGAVAALVPASEPATMATRDGSAAPGLGANRAGPVPGWREFIPHTPGVKIDGIEVFEKWLVVLERRGGLQRLRVCDMATRTFHEIPFDEPVWSYWMGGNREFTAGYLRFHYTSLVTPETVYDYHFADRRLELRKRKEVLGGYDPASLQVERLEAVAADGTRVPISLVGPRGFKRDGSHPMYLTAYGAYGSSNDPYFSSTRLSLLERGFLYAVAHIRGGEEMGRRWYLDGKLQNKMHSFTDFIACAEHLVREGYTATDRLAINGGSAGGLLMGAVTNLRPDLWGAVVADVPFVDAINTMLDPSLPLTVEEYEEWGNPEKADDYAYIRSYSPYDNIAAKAYPPMLVTAGLNDARVMYWEPAKYVARLRALKTDTNPLLLRTNMGQGHAGASGRYDYLREIAFEYAFILKTFGLLPPETGTEGKAPSTP
;
A
#
# COMPACT_ATOMS: atom_id res chain seq x y z
N MET A 1 41.07 41.51 -36.10
CA MET A 1 42.11 41.36 -37.13
C MET A 1 43.42 41.84 -36.52
N THR A 2 44.43 40.97 -36.49
CA THR A 2 45.89 41.24 -36.45
C THR A 2 46.46 42.19 -35.37
N THR A 3 47.55 41.96 -34.64
CA THR A 3 48.48 40.84 -34.28
C THR A 3 49.72 41.55 -33.68
N LEU A 4 50.56 40.79 -32.94
CA LEU A 4 51.99 41.03 -32.62
C LEU A 4 52.28 41.75 -31.28
N ASP A 5 52.71 41.10 -30.18
CA ASP A 5 53.96 40.29 -29.92
C ASP A 5 55.24 41.09 -30.27
N THR A 6 56.25 41.33 -29.42
CA THR A 6 57.06 40.38 -28.64
C THR A 6 58.25 41.10 -27.92
N TYR A 7 58.97 40.32 -27.08
CA TYR A 7 60.38 40.44 -26.58
C TYR A 7 60.65 41.11 -25.22
N GLY A 8 61.39 40.54 -24.25
CA GLY A 8 62.06 39.22 -24.14
C GLY A 8 62.99 39.07 -22.90
N ALA A 9 63.13 37.82 -22.42
CA ALA A 9 64.27 37.09 -21.76
C ALA A 9 64.93 37.65 -20.45
N ARG A 10 65.36 36.87 -19.42
CA ARG A 10 66.08 35.56 -19.33
C ARG A 10 65.90 34.87 -17.94
N VAL A 11 65.62 33.55 -17.86
CA VAL A 11 66.47 32.36 -17.48
C VAL A 11 66.86 32.29 -15.97
N TRP A 12 66.54 31.25 -15.18
CA TRP A 12 67.24 29.93 -15.07
C TRP A 12 66.38 28.74 -14.54
N ARG A 13 66.59 27.59 -15.21
CA ARG A 13 66.54 26.15 -14.80
C ARG A 13 65.22 25.34 -14.61
N LYS A 14 65.07 24.40 -15.56
CA LYS A 14 64.21 23.19 -15.75
C LYS A 14 64.86 21.93 -15.07
N PRO A 15 64.34 20.67 -15.14
CA PRO A 15 63.31 20.06 -16.04
C PRO A 15 62.27 19.15 -15.33
N GLY A 16 61.27 18.52 -15.95
CA GLY A 16 60.90 18.35 -17.36
C GLY A 16 59.40 18.00 -17.46
N TRP A 17 58.69 18.63 -18.40
CA TRP A 17 58.24 18.05 -19.68
C TRP A 17 56.98 17.17 -19.58
N ARG A 18 55.83 17.81 -19.82
CA ARG A 18 54.67 17.18 -20.46
C ARG A 18 54.24 18.07 -21.62
N ALA A 19 54.44 17.59 -22.84
CA ALA A 19 53.69 18.02 -24.00
C ALA A 19 53.57 16.86 -24.99
N VAL A 20 52.31 16.52 -25.25
CA VAL A 20 51.71 16.48 -26.60
C VAL A 20 51.93 15.24 -27.49
N LEU A 21 50.75 14.73 -27.87
CA LEU A 21 50.32 14.06 -29.11
C LEU A 21 50.55 12.56 -29.33
N ALA A 22 49.38 11.95 -29.59
CA ALA A 22 49.07 11.07 -30.70
C ALA A 22 49.47 9.60 -30.61
N GLY A 23 48.41 8.79 -30.67
CA GLY A 23 48.40 7.47 -31.30
C GLY A 23 49.01 6.38 -30.44
N LEU A 24 48.18 5.43 -30.01
CA LEU A 24 48.43 4.00 -30.10
C LEU A 24 47.28 3.25 -29.41
N LEU A 25 46.60 2.42 -30.22
CA LEU A 25 46.08 1.09 -29.89
C LEU A 25 45.71 0.86 -28.42
N VAL A 26 44.42 0.94 -28.11
CA VAL A 26 43.87 0.28 -26.92
C VAL A 26 43.98 -1.23 -27.16
N LEU A 27 45.10 -1.81 -26.74
CA LEU A 27 45.20 -3.23 -26.42
C LEU A 27 44.20 -3.48 -25.28
N ALA A 28 43.04 -4.04 -25.64
CA ALA A 28 42.13 -4.66 -24.70
C ALA A 28 42.89 -5.77 -23.97
N TRP A 29 43.37 -5.46 -22.77
CA TRP A 29 43.69 -6.49 -21.78
C TRP A 29 42.35 -7.08 -21.34
N ILE A 30 41.92 -8.11 -22.08
CA ILE A 30 40.91 -9.06 -21.64
C ILE A 30 41.53 -9.78 -20.44
N TRP A 31 41.36 -9.23 -19.25
CA TRP A 31 41.14 -10.11 -18.12
C TRP A 31 39.70 -10.59 -18.23
N PRO A 32 39.44 -11.90 -18.29
CA PRO A 32 38.09 -12.38 -18.15
C PRO A 32 37.65 -11.98 -16.74
N VAL A 33 36.76 -11.00 -16.64
CA VAL A 33 35.80 -10.99 -15.55
C VAL A 33 35.16 -12.37 -15.63
N PRO A 34 35.30 -13.26 -14.62
CA PRO A 34 34.56 -14.49 -14.64
C PRO A 34 33.09 -14.07 -14.70
N ALA A 35 32.40 -14.45 -15.78
CA ALA A 35 30.96 -14.50 -15.77
C ALA A 35 30.59 -15.15 -14.43
N ALA A 36 29.86 -14.45 -13.57
CA ALA A 36 29.36 -15.01 -12.34
C ALA A 36 28.63 -16.29 -12.71
N GLY A 37 29.30 -17.42 -12.49
CA GLY A 37 28.92 -18.70 -13.06
C GLY A 37 27.58 -19.08 -12.49
N GLY A 38 26.53 -18.96 -13.30
CA GLY A 38 25.24 -19.53 -12.96
C GLY A 38 25.41 -21.02 -12.70
N LEU A 39 24.87 -21.51 -11.59
CA LEU A 39 24.88 -22.95 -11.30
C LEU A 39 24.26 -23.72 -12.48
N PRO A 40 24.79 -24.91 -12.84
CA PRO A 40 24.28 -25.67 -13.97
C PRO A 40 22.78 -25.99 -13.79
N ALA A 41 22.03 -26.09 -14.89
CA ALA A 41 20.57 -26.33 -14.85
C ALA A 41 20.17 -27.61 -14.07
N SER A 42 21.09 -28.57 -13.92
CA SER A 42 20.91 -29.76 -13.08
C SER A 42 20.80 -29.44 -11.58
N PHE A 43 21.41 -28.35 -11.11
CA PHE A 43 21.35 -27.89 -9.72
C PHE A 43 19.92 -27.52 -9.30
N TYR A 44 19.14 -26.95 -10.23
CA TYR A 44 17.77 -26.50 -9.97
C TYR A 44 16.70 -27.58 -10.22
N ARG A 45 17.10 -28.82 -10.56
CA ARG A 45 16.14 -29.94 -10.69
C ARG A 45 15.53 -30.35 -9.36
N ARG A 46 16.21 -30.03 -8.25
CA ARG A 46 15.73 -30.29 -6.90
C ARG A 46 15.51 -28.95 -6.20
N PRO A 47 14.48 -28.84 -5.37
CA PRO A 47 14.27 -27.62 -4.60
C PRO A 47 15.44 -27.41 -3.63
N PRO A 48 15.89 -26.15 -3.42
CA PRO A 48 16.94 -25.83 -2.45
C PRO A 48 16.59 -26.33 -1.05
N ARG A 49 17.58 -26.58 -0.20
CA ARG A 49 17.33 -26.94 1.20
C ARG A 49 18.20 -26.09 2.10
N ALA A 50 17.57 -25.21 2.87
CA ALA A 50 18.23 -24.54 3.99
C ALA A 50 18.53 -25.59 5.07
N ARG A 51 19.78 -25.61 5.55
CA ARG A 51 20.17 -26.54 6.62
C ARG A 51 19.48 -26.10 7.92
N PRO A 52 18.87 -27.04 8.68
CA PRO A 52 18.37 -26.72 10.00
C PRO A 52 19.54 -26.39 10.93
N GLN A 53 19.42 -25.28 11.66
CA GLN A 53 20.31 -24.86 12.72
C GLN A 53 19.43 -24.48 13.92
N PRO A 54 19.24 -25.40 14.89
CA PRO A 54 18.31 -25.19 15.99
C PRO A 54 18.64 -23.92 16.77
N HIS A 55 17.76 -22.92 16.70
CA HIS A 55 17.72 -21.80 17.62
C HIS A 55 16.63 -22.06 18.65
N VAL A 56 17.00 -22.09 19.93
CA VAL A 56 16.09 -22.47 21.02
C VAL A 56 15.75 -21.22 21.82
N ARG A 57 14.47 -21.03 22.10
CA ARG A 57 13.97 -20.01 23.02
C ARG A 57 12.99 -20.66 24.00
N ASP A 58 13.08 -20.29 25.27
CA ASP A 58 12.08 -20.66 26.27
C ASP A 58 11.14 -19.46 26.47
N LEU A 59 9.83 -19.68 26.36
CA LEU A 59 8.81 -18.65 26.52
C LEU A 59 7.58 -19.25 27.19
N HIS A 60 7.06 -18.60 28.23
CA HIS A 60 5.90 -19.07 29.02
C HIS A 60 6.00 -20.52 29.54
N GLY A 61 7.22 -21.01 29.76
CA GLY A 61 7.48 -22.39 30.19
C GLY A 61 7.46 -23.43 29.06
N GLU A 62 7.29 -22.99 27.81
CA GLU A 62 7.39 -23.81 26.61
C GLU A 62 8.74 -23.60 25.92
N ARG A 63 9.32 -24.70 25.42
CA ARG A 63 10.55 -24.66 24.64
C ARG A 63 10.21 -24.59 23.15
N PHE A 64 10.53 -23.47 22.54
CA PHE A 64 10.35 -23.19 21.13
C PHE A 64 11.66 -23.42 20.36
N VAL A 65 11.59 -24.09 19.21
CA VAL A 65 12.75 -24.35 18.35
C VAL A 65 12.49 -23.80 16.95
N ASP A 66 13.35 -22.89 16.52
CA ASP A 66 13.38 -22.34 15.17
C ASP A 66 14.66 -22.78 14.45
N ASP A 67 14.53 -23.83 13.64
CA ASP A 67 15.65 -24.38 12.87
C ASP A 67 16.17 -23.45 11.75
N TRP A 68 15.43 -22.39 11.42
CA TRP A 68 15.76 -21.51 10.30
C TRP A 68 15.93 -20.05 10.72
N PHE A 69 16.08 -19.77 12.02
CA PHE A 69 16.31 -18.43 12.57
C PHE A 69 17.48 -17.71 11.87
N TRP A 70 18.53 -18.45 11.50
CA TRP A 70 19.72 -17.92 10.82
C TRP A 70 19.44 -17.28 9.45
N LEU A 71 18.29 -17.56 8.81
CA LEU A 71 17.88 -16.92 7.56
C LEU A 71 17.56 -15.43 7.71
N ARG A 72 17.46 -14.94 8.96
CA ARG A 72 17.26 -13.51 9.28
C ARG A 72 18.50 -12.66 9.01
N ASP A 73 19.70 -13.22 9.11
CA ASP A 73 20.96 -12.47 8.98
C ASP A 73 21.24 -12.12 7.50
N LYS A 74 20.90 -10.88 7.11
CA LYS A 74 21.06 -10.38 5.74
C LYS A 74 22.54 -10.30 5.31
N GLU A 75 23.45 -10.10 6.27
CA GLU A 75 24.88 -10.01 6.01
C GLU A 75 25.53 -11.38 5.83
N ASN A 76 24.85 -12.45 6.22
CA ASN A 76 25.32 -13.81 6.01
C ASN A 76 25.28 -14.18 4.52
N PRO A 77 26.44 -14.45 3.87
CA PRO A 77 26.48 -14.79 2.46
C PRO A 77 25.75 -16.12 2.13
N GLU A 78 25.57 -17.01 3.10
CA GLU A 78 24.78 -18.23 2.92
C GLU A 78 23.29 -17.94 2.72
N VAL A 79 22.77 -16.89 3.36
CA VAL A 79 21.38 -16.44 3.20
C VAL A 79 21.18 -15.92 1.79
N ILE A 80 22.05 -15.01 1.32
CA ILE A 80 22.00 -14.49 -0.05
C ILE A 80 22.14 -15.61 -1.08
N ARG A 81 23.01 -16.60 -0.83
CA ARG A 81 23.15 -17.78 -1.68
C ARG A 81 21.86 -18.63 -1.70
N TYR A 82 21.21 -18.81 -0.55
CA TYR A 82 19.95 -19.54 -0.45
C TYR A 82 18.82 -18.85 -1.24
N LEU A 83 18.62 -17.55 -1.06
CA LEU A 83 17.61 -16.77 -1.78
C LEU A 83 17.85 -16.78 -3.30
N LYS A 84 19.12 -16.68 -3.73
CA LYS A 84 19.48 -16.81 -5.16
C LYS A 84 19.20 -18.22 -5.70
N ALA A 85 19.45 -19.26 -4.90
CA ALA A 85 19.15 -20.64 -5.27
C ALA A 85 17.63 -20.87 -5.41
N GLU A 86 16.83 -20.29 -4.52
CA GLU A 86 15.36 -20.31 -4.57
C GLU A 86 14.84 -19.64 -5.83
N ASN A 87 15.31 -18.43 -6.12
CA ASN A 87 15.00 -17.76 -7.37
C ASN A 87 15.39 -18.59 -8.61
N GLY A 88 16.51 -19.29 -8.56
CA GLY A 88 16.93 -20.20 -9.64
C GLY A 88 16.04 -21.43 -9.78
N TYR A 89 15.58 -22.01 -8.67
CA TYR A 89 14.61 -23.11 -8.66
C TYR A 89 13.26 -22.67 -9.22
N THR A 90 12.77 -21.52 -8.78
CA THR A 90 11.53 -20.90 -9.27
C THR A 90 11.58 -20.67 -10.79
N ARG A 91 12.69 -20.10 -11.31
CA ARG A 91 12.89 -19.97 -12.76
C ARG A 91 12.93 -21.33 -13.47
N HIS A 92 13.59 -22.33 -12.88
CA HIS A 92 13.65 -23.66 -13.47
C HIS A 92 12.27 -24.32 -13.59
N VAL A 93 11.47 -24.27 -12.52
CA VAL A 93 10.11 -24.83 -12.52
C VAL A 93 9.19 -24.09 -13.49
N MET A 94 9.38 -22.79 -13.67
CA MET A 94 8.53 -21.96 -14.54
C MET A 94 9.07 -21.79 -15.97
N ARG A 95 10.17 -22.44 -16.33
CA ARG A 95 10.87 -22.24 -17.61
C ARG A 95 9.99 -22.51 -18.84
N ASP A 96 9.19 -23.57 -18.80
CA ASP A 96 8.23 -23.95 -19.84
C ASP A 96 7.09 -22.94 -20.02
N THR A 97 6.92 -22.01 -19.08
CA THR A 97 5.92 -20.94 -19.18
C THR A 97 6.49 -19.61 -19.66
N GLU A 98 7.80 -19.45 -19.84
CA GLU A 98 8.44 -18.15 -20.17
C GLU A 98 7.82 -17.47 -21.40
N ALA A 99 7.60 -18.23 -22.48
CA ALA A 99 6.94 -17.71 -23.68
C ALA A 99 5.48 -17.30 -23.40
N PHE A 100 4.79 -18.01 -22.52
CA PHE A 100 3.43 -17.68 -22.14
C PHE A 100 3.35 -16.48 -21.18
N GLN A 101 4.31 -16.33 -20.26
CA GLN A 101 4.46 -15.14 -19.42
C GLN A 101 4.64 -13.90 -20.29
N GLU A 102 5.47 -13.97 -21.33
CA GLU A 102 5.63 -12.85 -22.26
C GLU A 102 4.34 -12.56 -23.04
N ARG A 103 3.60 -13.59 -23.48
CA ARG A 103 2.29 -13.39 -24.11
C ARG A 103 1.30 -12.71 -23.16
N LEU A 104 1.19 -13.16 -21.91
CA LEU A 104 0.33 -12.54 -20.89
C LEU A 104 0.74 -11.09 -20.62
N PHE A 105 2.04 -10.82 -20.53
CA PHE A 105 2.56 -9.46 -20.39
C PHE A 105 2.14 -8.58 -21.57
N GLN A 106 2.36 -9.02 -22.81
CA GLN A 106 1.97 -8.26 -24.00
C GLN A 106 0.46 -8.08 -24.12
N GLU A 107 -0.33 -9.08 -23.69
CA GLU A 107 -1.79 -9.00 -23.62
C GLU A 107 -2.23 -7.90 -22.65
N MET A 108 -1.62 -7.83 -21.46
CA MET A 108 -1.90 -6.80 -20.47
C MET A 108 -1.46 -5.40 -20.92
N VAL A 109 -0.27 -5.28 -21.53
CA VAL A 109 0.20 -4.03 -22.15
C VAL A 109 -0.74 -3.60 -23.27
N GLY A 110 -1.22 -4.54 -24.09
CA GLY A 110 -2.16 -4.28 -25.18
C GLY A 110 -3.53 -3.77 -24.74
N ARG A 111 -3.85 -3.82 -23.44
CA ARG A 111 -5.10 -3.29 -22.85
C ARG A 111 -4.95 -1.89 -22.25
N ILE A 112 -3.73 -1.39 -22.08
CA ILE A 112 -3.49 -0.08 -21.48
C ILE A 112 -3.17 0.98 -22.54
N LYS A 113 -3.70 2.18 -22.36
CA LYS A 113 -3.25 3.35 -23.10
C LYS A 113 -1.90 3.80 -22.54
N GLU A 114 -0.82 3.41 -23.19
CA GLU A 114 0.54 3.63 -22.66
C GLU A 114 0.94 5.11 -22.60
N THR A 115 0.52 5.92 -23.59
CA THR A 115 0.67 7.38 -23.59
C THR A 115 -0.64 8.02 -23.20
N ASP A 116 -0.71 8.58 -22.00
CA ASP A 116 -1.95 9.07 -21.43
C ASP A 116 -1.73 10.25 -20.46
N LEU A 117 -2.79 11.01 -20.22
CA LEU A 117 -2.83 12.18 -19.33
C LEU A 117 -3.90 11.98 -18.27
N SER A 118 -3.57 12.19 -17.00
CA SER A 118 -4.58 12.31 -15.94
C SER A 118 -5.51 13.51 -16.18
N VAL A 119 -6.64 13.57 -15.47
CA VAL A 119 -7.55 14.73 -15.55
C VAL A 119 -6.88 15.93 -14.88
N PRO A 120 -6.68 17.06 -15.57
CA PRO A 120 -6.05 18.21 -14.97
C PRO A 120 -6.84 18.76 -13.78
N GLU A 121 -6.15 18.93 -12.66
CA GLU A 121 -6.66 19.48 -11.41
C GLU A 121 -6.30 20.95 -11.31
N LYS A 122 -7.29 21.79 -11.00
CA LYS A 122 -7.05 23.20 -10.72
C LYS A 122 -6.52 23.37 -9.30
N HIS A 123 -5.43 24.12 -9.17
CA HIS A 123 -4.91 24.57 -7.89
C HIS A 123 -4.30 25.97 -8.10
N GLY A 124 -4.96 27.00 -7.56
CA GLY A 124 -4.58 28.38 -7.77
C GLY A 124 -4.56 28.77 -9.27
N PRO A 125 -3.48 29.38 -9.79
CA PRO A 125 -3.40 29.82 -11.18
C PRO A 125 -2.99 28.71 -12.16
N PHE A 126 -2.87 27.45 -11.71
CA PHE A 126 -2.36 26.35 -12.51
C PHE A 126 -3.36 25.17 -12.60
N LEU A 127 -3.18 24.41 -13.68
CA LEU A 127 -3.73 23.06 -13.85
C LEU A 127 -2.60 22.05 -13.71
N TYR A 128 -2.65 21.19 -12.70
CA TYR A 128 -1.70 20.12 -12.42
C TYR A 128 -2.19 18.79 -12.98
N TYR A 129 -1.29 17.97 -13.52
CA TYR A 129 -1.62 16.67 -14.07
C TYR A 129 -0.37 15.81 -14.21
N ASP A 130 -0.58 14.50 -14.14
CA ASP A 130 0.41 13.50 -14.53
C ASP A 130 0.24 13.12 -16.00
N ARG A 131 1.37 12.81 -16.64
CA ARG A 131 1.43 12.15 -17.95
C ARG A 131 2.26 10.89 -17.90
N THR A 132 1.94 9.97 -18.78
CA THR A 132 2.75 8.76 -19.04
C THR A 132 3.10 8.68 -20.52
N GLU A 133 4.23 8.07 -20.82
CA GLU A 133 4.70 7.90 -22.20
C GLU A 133 4.93 6.42 -22.52
N LYS A 134 4.61 6.01 -23.75
CA LYS A 134 4.89 4.67 -24.25
C LYS A 134 6.31 4.20 -23.95
N GLY A 135 6.45 2.99 -23.43
CA GLY A 135 7.74 2.38 -23.06
C GLY A 135 8.42 2.98 -21.82
N ARG A 136 7.82 3.97 -21.14
CA ARG A 136 8.32 4.54 -19.88
C ARG A 136 7.64 3.94 -18.64
N GLN A 137 8.43 3.67 -17.60
CA GLN A 137 8.00 2.96 -16.37
C GLN A 137 7.20 3.85 -15.42
N TYR A 138 7.53 5.14 -15.35
CA TYR A 138 7.07 6.05 -14.31
C TYR A 138 6.32 7.25 -14.88
N ARG A 139 5.64 7.99 -14.00
CA ARG A 139 4.86 9.18 -14.38
C ARG A 139 5.79 10.37 -14.59
N ILE A 140 5.26 11.39 -15.24
CA ILE A 140 5.88 12.69 -15.37
C ILE A 140 4.86 13.70 -14.82
N HIS A 141 5.25 14.41 -13.79
CA HIS A 141 4.41 15.37 -13.10
C HIS A 141 4.52 16.73 -13.78
N CYS A 142 3.38 17.25 -14.20
CA CYS A 142 3.29 18.42 -15.05
C CYS A 142 2.33 19.45 -14.46
N ARG A 143 2.47 20.69 -14.92
CA ARG A 143 1.44 21.70 -14.80
C ARG A 143 1.39 22.57 -16.04
N ARG A 144 0.38 23.44 -16.11
CA ARG A 144 0.34 24.60 -17.01
C ARG A 144 -0.48 25.69 -16.37
N LYS A 145 -0.32 26.94 -16.79
CA LYS A 145 -1.24 28.01 -16.34
C LYS A 145 -2.67 27.66 -16.75
N ASP A 146 -3.64 28.02 -15.92
CA ASP A 146 -5.07 27.90 -16.23
C ASP A 146 -5.49 28.97 -17.25
N ALA A 147 -4.93 28.87 -18.45
CA ALA A 147 -5.14 29.77 -19.57
C ALA A 147 -5.06 28.99 -20.88
N GLN A 148 -5.88 29.38 -21.86
CA GLN A 148 -5.93 28.70 -23.14
C GLN A 148 -4.57 28.73 -23.84
N GLY A 149 -4.08 27.56 -24.26
CA GLY A 149 -2.82 27.43 -24.98
C GLY A 149 -1.56 27.65 -24.14
N ALA A 150 -1.66 27.76 -22.81
CA ALA A 150 -0.49 27.84 -21.95
C ALA A 150 0.41 26.60 -22.12
N PRO A 151 1.75 26.78 -22.26
CA PRO A 151 2.67 25.67 -22.42
C PRO A 151 2.72 24.81 -21.14
N GLU A 152 3.06 23.54 -21.33
CA GLU A 152 3.36 22.63 -20.22
C GLU A 152 4.68 23.00 -19.53
N GLU A 153 4.69 22.89 -18.21
CA GLU A 153 5.86 22.93 -17.34
C GLU A 153 6.02 21.56 -16.67
N VAL A 154 7.17 20.89 -16.89
CA VAL A 154 7.49 19.62 -16.22
C VAL A 154 8.05 19.92 -14.82
N LEU A 155 7.34 19.47 -13.80
CA LEU A 155 7.74 19.60 -12.40
C LEU A 155 8.82 18.58 -12.07
N LEU A 156 8.56 17.32 -12.38
CA LEU A 156 9.42 16.19 -12.08
C LEU A 156 9.21 15.07 -13.12
N ASP A 157 10.29 14.54 -13.67
CA ASP A 157 10.27 13.36 -14.54
C ASP A 157 10.90 12.19 -13.79
N GLU A 158 10.07 11.31 -13.26
CA GLU A 158 10.52 10.14 -12.51
C GLU A 158 11.36 9.20 -13.38
N ASN A 159 11.12 9.13 -14.70
CA ASN A 159 11.90 8.27 -15.59
C ASN A 159 13.34 8.76 -15.73
N ALA A 160 13.52 10.07 -15.82
CA ALA A 160 14.86 10.68 -15.83
C ALA A 160 15.57 10.44 -14.49
N MET A 161 14.82 10.50 -13.38
CA MET A 161 15.38 10.27 -12.04
C MET A 161 15.68 8.80 -11.76
N ALA A 162 14.94 7.86 -12.35
CA ALA A 162 15.13 6.43 -12.16
C ALA A 162 16.29 5.82 -12.97
N VAL A 163 16.93 6.58 -13.86
CA VAL A 163 18.03 6.07 -14.69
C VAL A 163 19.18 5.53 -13.83
N GLY A 164 19.54 4.27 -14.07
CA GLY A 164 20.63 3.59 -13.37
C GLY A 164 20.30 3.09 -11.96
N LYS A 165 19.05 3.26 -11.51
CA LYS A 165 18.59 2.80 -10.20
C LYS A 165 17.90 1.44 -10.31
N THR A 166 17.99 0.64 -9.25
CA THR A 166 17.35 -0.69 -9.18
C THR A 166 15.95 -0.62 -8.59
N CYS A 167 15.68 0.39 -7.77
CA CYS A 167 14.38 0.79 -7.28
C CYS A 167 14.25 2.31 -7.42
N PHE A 168 13.03 2.80 -7.59
CA PHE A 168 12.71 4.22 -7.53
C PHE A 168 11.30 4.36 -6.99
N ASP A 169 11.16 5.15 -5.94
CA ASP A 169 9.89 5.51 -5.35
C ASP A 169 9.88 7.00 -4.96
N LEU A 170 8.73 7.64 -5.11
CA LEU A 170 8.51 9.05 -4.85
C LEU A 170 7.54 9.20 -3.68
N GLY A 171 8.08 9.43 -2.48
CA GLY A 171 7.31 9.51 -1.24
C GLY A 171 6.67 10.88 -0.98
N THR A 172 7.21 11.95 -1.58
CA THR A 172 6.69 13.32 -1.41
C THR A 172 6.70 14.05 -2.75
N LEU A 173 5.63 14.78 -3.05
CA LEU A 173 5.51 15.71 -4.17
C LEU A 173 4.54 16.85 -3.79
N GLU A 174 5.08 17.92 -3.18
CA GLU A 174 4.27 19.01 -2.63
C GLU A 174 4.75 20.39 -3.08
N VAL A 175 3.83 21.17 -3.67
CA VAL A 175 4.13 22.53 -4.15
C VAL A 175 3.93 23.56 -3.06
N SER A 176 4.76 24.60 -3.03
CA SER A 176 4.56 25.73 -2.10
C SER A 176 3.24 26.46 -2.38
N PRO A 177 2.63 27.14 -1.39
CA PRO A 177 1.40 27.91 -1.57
C PRO A 177 1.41 28.95 -2.71
N ASP A 178 2.56 29.54 -3.02
CA ASP A 178 2.75 30.47 -4.13
C ASP A 178 3.06 29.77 -5.47
N HIS A 179 3.09 28.44 -5.48
CA HIS A 179 3.38 27.57 -6.60
C HIS A 179 4.78 27.80 -7.22
N ARG A 180 5.75 28.33 -6.48
CA ARG A 180 7.10 28.59 -7.02
C ARG A 180 8.09 27.48 -6.69
N LEU A 181 7.85 26.72 -5.64
CA LEU A 181 8.74 25.69 -5.14
C LEU A 181 8.05 24.33 -5.18
N LEU A 182 8.86 23.27 -5.29
CA LEU A 182 8.44 21.89 -5.16
C LEU A 182 9.33 21.20 -4.13
N ALA A 183 8.72 20.72 -3.05
CA ALA A 183 9.32 19.75 -2.15
C ALA A 183 9.06 18.35 -2.70
N PHE A 184 10.11 17.53 -2.81
CA PHE A 184 9.99 16.14 -3.25
C PHE A 184 10.97 15.24 -2.50
N ALA A 185 10.59 13.99 -2.26
CA ALA A 185 11.41 13.03 -1.52
C ALA A 185 11.43 11.68 -2.23
N ILE A 186 12.64 11.12 -2.41
CA ILE A 186 12.85 9.89 -3.20
C ILE A 186 13.50 8.80 -2.38
N ASP A 187 13.10 7.55 -2.65
CA ASP A 187 13.75 6.32 -2.20
C ASP A 187 14.30 5.58 -3.44
N GLU A 188 15.56 5.15 -3.35
CA GLU A 188 16.30 4.49 -4.43
C GLU A 188 16.62 3.01 -4.10
N ALA A 189 16.27 2.57 -2.89
CA ALA A 189 16.57 1.24 -2.35
C ALA A 189 15.30 0.40 -2.07
N GLY A 190 14.13 1.04 -2.02
CA GLY A 190 12.85 0.38 -1.73
C GLY A 190 12.65 0.08 -0.25
N GLY A 191 13.40 0.76 0.62
CA GLY A 191 13.31 0.62 2.06
C GLY A 191 12.34 1.59 2.72
N GLU A 192 11.64 2.44 1.96
CA GLU A 192 10.72 3.46 2.49
C GLU A 192 11.44 4.50 3.37
N THR A 193 12.71 4.76 3.06
CA THR A 193 13.49 5.86 3.63
C THR A 193 13.81 6.86 2.54
N TYR A 194 13.32 8.09 2.70
CA TYR A 194 13.36 9.09 1.63
C TYR A 194 14.42 10.16 1.91
N ALA A 195 14.94 10.74 0.83
CA ALA A 195 15.73 11.97 0.89
C ALA A 195 14.93 13.15 0.32
N LEU A 196 14.54 14.08 1.20
CA LEU A 196 13.80 15.29 0.88
C LEU A 196 14.70 16.35 0.25
N GLN A 197 14.22 16.96 -0.83
CA GLN A 197 14.86 18.05 -1.55
C GLN A 197 13.83 19.09 -2.01
N VAL A 198 14.29 20.30 -2.28
CA VAL A 198 13.45 21.40 -2.77
C VAL A 198 13.97 21.93 -4.10
N LYS A 199 13.05 22.14 -5.05
CA LYS A 199 13.31 22.64 -6.40
C LYS A 199 12.59 23.97 -6.61
N GLU A 200 13.31 24.97 -7.13
CA GLU A 200 12.69 26.17 -7.69
C GLU A 200 12.14 25.86 -9.09
N LEU A 201 10.83 25.98 -9.28
CA LEU A 201 10.15 25.53 -10.49
C LEU A 201 10.47 26.38 -11.72
N ALA A 202 10.69 27.69 -11.54
CA ALA A 202 10.96 28.60 -12.65
C ALA A 202 12.32 28.37 -13.32
N THR A 203 13.33 27.98 -12.54
CA THR A 203 14.72 27.79 -13.01
C THR A 203 15.10 26.32 -13.13
N GLY A 204 14.35 25.43 -12.47
CA GLY A 204 14.69 24.03 -12.30
C GLY A 204 15.83 23.79 -11.30
N ARG A 205 16.35 24.84 -10.65
CA ARG A 205 17.47 24.75 -9.72
C ARG A 205 17.04 24.07 -8.43
N LEU A 206 17.83 23.09 -8.00
CA LEU A 206 17.71 22.51 -6.67
C LEU A 206 18.33 23.43 -5.62
N PHE A 207 17.67 23.52 -4.47
CA PHE A 207 18.27 24.09 -3.28
C PHE A 207 19.44 23.19 -2.81
N PRO A 208 20.47 23.76 -2.15
CA PRO A 208 21.66 23.00 -1.75
C PRO A 208 21.38 21.97 -0.65
N GLU A 209 20.35 22.19 0.18
CA GLU A 209 19.91 21.26 1.21
C GLU A 209 19.36 19.95 0.61
N LYS A 210 19.78 18.83 1.23
CA LYS A 210 19.22 17.50 1.03
C LYS A 210 19.08 16.86 2.40
N ILE A 211 17.86 16.52 2.79
CA ILE A 211 17.54 16.01 4.12
C ILE A 211 17.33 14.49 4.01
N PRO A 212 18.26 13.66 4.50
CA PRO A 212 18.09 12.21 4.46
C PRO A 212 17.18 11.72 5.59
N ASN A 213 16.84 10.43 5.57
CA ASN A 213 16.11 9.75 6.64
C ASN A 213 14.75 10.37 6.98
N THR A 214 14.03 10.80 5.93
CA THR A 214 12.68 11.35 6.07
C THR A 214 11.63 10.27 5.83
N ALA A 215 10.54 10.36 6.58
CA ALA A 215 9.28 9.71 6.23
C ALA A 215 8.64 10.41 5.01
N PRO A 216 7.73 9.75 4.28
CA PRO A 216 6.97 10.42 3.23
C PRO A 216 6.07 11.53 3.80
N GLY A 217 5.76 12.53 2.99
CA GLY A 217 4.90 13.66 3.36
C GLY A 217 5.65 14.85 3.99
N VAL A 218 5.16 16.05 3.68
CA VAL A 218 5.63 17.33 4.25
C VAL A 218 4.46 18.31 4.34
N ALA A 219 4.58 19.35 5.16
CA ALA A 219 3.64 20.47 5.15
C ALA A 219 4.37 21.80 4.94
N TRP A 220 3.93 22.58 3.95
CA TRP A 220 4.36 23.97 3.77
C TRP A 220 3.59 24.93 4.67
N ALA A 221 4.32 25.84 5.31
CA ALA A 221 3.73 27.05 5.85
C ALA A 221 3.35 28.05 4.75
N ASN A 222 2.55 29.06 5.09
CA ASN A 222 2.09 30.08 4.14
C ASN A 222 3.17 31.09 3.74
N ASP A 223 4.33 31.07 4.40
CA ASP A 223 5.46 31.96 4.10
C ASP A 223 6.30 31.54 2.87
N ASN A 224 5.98 30.39 2.26
CA ASN A 224 6.70 29.80 1.11
C ASN A 224 8.19 29.56 1.38
N ARG A 225 8.56 29.37 2.64
CA ARG A 225 9.95 29.24 3.08
C ARG A 225 10.15 28.19 4.17
N THR A 226 9.09 27.87 4.90
CA THR A 226 9.16 26.96 6.05
C THR A 226 8.42 25.66 5.74
N LEU A 227 9.09 24.54 6.05
CA LEU A 227 8.62 23.17 5.82
C LEU A 227 8.65 22.38 7.12
N PHE A 228 7.67 21.50 7.30
CA PHE A 228 7.62 20.53 8.38
C PHE A 228 7.74 19.12 7.81
N TYR A 229 8.62 18.30 8.41
CA TYR A 229 8.89 16.93 7.95
C TYR A 229 9.16 16.01 9.13
N ALA A 230 8.85 14.73 8.97
CA ALA A 230 9.13 13.69 9.97
C ALA A 230 10.38 12.88 9.62
N VAL A 231 11.11 12.42 10.64
CA VAL A 231 12.27 11.52 10.49
C VAL A 231 12.02 10.17 11.15
N LEU A 232 12.65 9.13 10.61
CA LEU A 232 12.54 7.76 11.09
C LEU A 232 13.54 7.46 12.22
N ASN A 233 13.15 6.62 13.19
CA ASN A 233 14.08 6.04 14.18
C ASN A 233 14.69 4.71 13.66
N ASP A 234 15.44 4.03 14.51
CA ASP A 234 16.09 2.74 14.18
C ASP A 234 15.08 1.60 13.91
N ALA A 235 13.86 1.69 14.46
CA ALA A 235 12.74 0.79 14.17
C ALA A 235 11.89 1.30 12.98
N HIS A 236 12.43 2.21 12.17
CA HIS A 236 11.78 2.73 10.96
C HIS A 236 10.45 3.47 11.20
N ARG A 237 10.25 4.00 12.42
CA ARG A 237 9.05 4.72 12.85
C ARG A 237 9.24 6.24 12.71
N PRO A 238 8.31 6.99 12.07
CA PRO A 238 8.30 8.45 12.12
C PRO A 238 7.98 8.95 13.53
N TRP A 239 8.97 9.50 14.23
CA TRP A 239 8.86 9.78 15.67
C TRP A 239 9.26 11.20 16.07
N ARG A 240 9.93 11.94 15.19
CA ARG A 240 10.27 13.34 15.39
C ARG A 240 9.87 14.17 14.19
N VAL A 241 9.26 15.32 14.45
CA VAL A 241 8.97 16.34 13.43
C VAL A 241 9.86 17.54 13.62
N TYR A 242 10.47 17.98 12.52
CA TYR A 242 11.38 19.11 12.45
C TYR A 242 10.79 20.22 11.59
N ARG A 243 11.20 21.46 11.89
CA ARG A 243 10.92 22.64 11.09
C ARG A 243 12.19 23.03 10.33
N HIS A 244 12.13 22.93 9.01
CA HIS A 244 13.18 23.39 8.10
C HIS A 244 12.86 24.77 7.53
N ARG A 245 13.87 25.62 7.44
CA ARG A 245 13.79 26.91 6.76
C ARG A 245 14.74 26.90 5.56
N LEU A 246 14.20 27.16 4.38
CA LEU A 246 14.97 27.05 3.14
C LEU A 246 16.24 27.91 3.15
N GLY A 247 17.32 27.32 2.66
CA GLY A 247 18.66 27.88 2.60
C GLY A 247 19.45 27.83 3.92
N GLU A 248 18.88 27.26 4.98
CA GLU A 248 19.61 27.00 6.24
C GLU A 248 20.18 25.57 6.27
N ASP A 249 21.12 25.32 7.17
CA ASP A 249 21.73 23.99 7.34
C ASP A 249 20.75 23.05 8.07
N PRO A 250 20.29 21.94 7.44
CA PRO A 250 19.31 21.04 8.04
C PRO A 250 19.74 20.42 9.38
N SER A 251 21.05 20.34 9.66
CA SER A 251 21.54 19.87 10.96
C SER A 251 21.17 20.77 12.14
N ARG A 252 20.67 21.98 11.84
CA ARG A 252 20.23 22.99 12.81
C ARG A 252 18.71 23.19 12.82
N ASP A 253 17.97 22.37 12.07
CA ASP A 253 16.52 22.42 12.05
C ASP A 253 15.95 22.25 13.47
N ALA A 254 14.93 23.06 13.78
CA ALA A 254 14.33 23.04 15.12
C ALA A 254 13.45 21.80 15.28
N LEU A 255 13.68 21.03 16.36
CA LEU A 255 12.76 19.97 16.77
C LEU A 255 11.43 20.60 17.21
N VAL A 256 10.35 20.23 16.53
CA VAL A 256 8.99 20.72 16.81
C VAL A 256 8.29 19.83 17.81
N PHE A 257 8.38 18.51 17.60
CA PHE A 257 7.75 17.51 18.47
C PHE A 257 8.48 16.17 18.39
N GLU A 258 8.47 15.45 19.51
CA GLU A 258 9.01 14.11 19.65
C GLU A 258 7.93 13.23 20.28
N GLU A 259 7.62 12.11 19.62
CA GLU A 259 6.70 11.10 20.09
C GLU A 259 7.46 9.96 20.76
N THR A 260 7.34 9.90 22.08
CA THR A 260 8.06 8.95 22.95
C THR A 260 7.34 7.62 23.10
N ASP A 261 6.05 7.53 22.76
CA ASP A 261 5.32 6.27 22.75
C ASP A 261 5.52 5.57 21.40
N ASP A 262 6.17 4.41 21.42
CA ASP A 262 6.54 3.66 20.22
C ASP A 262 5.36 3.10 19.41
N ARG A 263 4.13 3.20 19.94
CA ARG A 263 2.91 2.83 19.20
C ARG A 263 2.46 3.90 18.22
N PHE A 264 2.98 5.13 18.33
CA PHE A 264 2.45 6.28 17.61
C PHE A 264 3.39 6.75 16.49
N ASN A 265 2.82 7.02 15.33
CA ASN A 265 3.48 7.56 14.15
C ASN A 265 3.17 9.05 14.01
N LEU A 266 4.18 9.85 13.64
CA LEU A 266 4.02 11.29 13.39
C LEU A 266 3.85 11.63 11.91
N GLY A 267 2.90 12.52 11.62
CA GLY A 267 2.69 13.06 10.28
C GLY A 267 2.37 14.56 10.28
N PRO A 268 3.10 15.39 9.51
CA PRO A 268 2.70 16.77 9.27
C PRO A 268 1.61 16.84 8.19
N GLY A 269 0.69 17.78 8.33
CA GLY A 269 -0.39 18.04 7.37
C GLY A 269 -0.86 19.48 7.41
N LYS A 270 -1.94 19.77 6.69
CA LYS A 270 -2.54 21.11 6.62
C LYS A 270 -4.04 21.01 6.34
N THR A 271 -4.82 21.93 6.89
CA THR A 271 -6.27 22.00 6.60
C THR A 271 -6.53 22.43 5.16
N ARG A 272 -7.64 21.99 4.58
CA ARG A 272 -7.93 22.22 3.16
C ARG A 272 -8.15 23.70 2.78
N ASP A 273 -8.42 24.56 3.75
CA ASP A 273 -8.52 26.01 3.60
C ASP A 273 -7.19 26.75 3.85
N ASP A 274 -6.09 26.01 3.97
CA ASP A 274 -4.73 26.50 4.22
C ASP A 274 -4.53 27.26 5.53
N ARG A 275 -5.51 27.26 6.44
CA ARG A 275 -5.47 28.08 7.66
C ARG A 275 -4.56 27.50 8.74
N PHE A 276 -4.57 26.18 8.93
CA PHE A 276 -3.84 25.51 10.00
C PHE A 276 -2.92 24.42 9.48
N LEU A 277 -1.70 24.40 10.01
CA LEU A 277 -0.82 23.25 9.99
C LEU A 277 -1.33 22.23 11.02
N LEU A 278 -1.29 20.96 10.63
CA LEU A 278 -1.65 19.82 11.47
C LEU A 278 -0.40 19.02 11.78
N LEU A 279 -0.30 18.53 13.02
CA LEU A 279 0.65 17.52 13.43
C LEU A 279 -0.14 16.39 14.07
N SER A 280 -0.22 15.27 13.36
CA SER A 280 -0.90 14.07 13.84
C SER A 280 0.08 13.14 14.54
N SER A 281 -0.37 12.53 15.63
CA SER A 281 0.26 11.40 16.30
C SER A 281 -0.78 10.28 16.39
N ASP A 282 -0.55 9.21 15.63
CA ASP A 282 -1.54 8.15 15.44
C ASP A 282 -0.95 6.77 15.77
N SER A 283 -1.64 6.01 16.62
CA SER A 283 -1.50 4.56 16.69
C SER A 283 -2.59 3.89 15.86
N ASN A 284 -2.56 2.55 15.76
CA ASN A 284 -3.62 1.75 15.14
C ASN A 284 -5.03 2.01 15.71
N THR A 285 -5.11 2.52 16.95
CA THR A 285 -6.38 2.69 17.65
C THR A 285 -6.59 4.07 18.27
N THR A 286 -5.60 4.96 18.27
CA THR A 286 -5.66 6.21 19.02
C THR A 286 -5.05 7.36 18.23
N SER A 287 -5.67 8.54 18.25
CA SER A 287 -5.17 9.75 17.57
C SER A 287 -4.98 10.92 18.53
N GLU A 288 -3.99 11.76 18.26
CA GLU A 288 -3.83 13.13 18.77
C GLU A 288 -3.46 14.05 17.61
N VAL A 289 -4.15 15.17 17.48
CA VAL A 289 -3.86 16.20 16.48
C VAL A 289 -3.56 17.51 17.19
N ARG A 290 -2.44 18.10 16.82
CA ARG A 290 -2.01 19.43 17.23
C ARG A 290 -2.13 20.38 16.06
N VAL A 291 -2.52 21.62 16.34
CA VAL A 291 -2.75 22.65 15.32
C VAL A 291 -1.84 23.85 15.54
N LEU A 292 -1.43 24.48 14.46
CA LEU A 292 -0.67 25.74 14.44
C LEU A 292 -1.19 26.61 13.29
N ASP A 293 -1.31 27.92 13.49
CA ASP A 293 -1.64 28.86 12.40
C ASP A 293 -0.54 28.82 11.32
N ALA A 294 -0.92 28.49 10.09
CA ALA A 294 0.00 28.31 8.98
C ALA A 294 0.69 29.63 8.54
N ASP A 295 0.14 30.79 8.92
CA ASP A 295 0.75 32.12 8.71
C ASP A 295 1.83 32.45 9.75
N HIS A 296 1.86 31.71 10.86
CA HIS A 296 2.78 31.92 11.98
C HIS A 296 3.61 30.66 12.26
N PRO A 297 4.42 30.17 11.31
CA PRO A 297 5.09 28.86 11.41
C PRO A 297 6.17 28.77 12.49
N GLU A 298 6.59 29.91 13.05
CA GLU A 298 7.49 29.96 14.20
C GLU A 298 6.77 29.76 15.55
N GLY A 299 5.43 29.72 15.54
CA GLY A 299 4.61 29.52 16.73
C GLY A 299 4.68 28.10 17.29
N THR A 300 3.80 27.81 18.25
CA THR A 300 3.75 26.54 18.99
C THR A 300 2.50 25.75 18.63
N PHE A 301 2.69 24.48 18.27
CA PHE A 301 1.59 23.54 18.07
C PHE A 301 0.81 23.32 19.36
N THR A 302 -0.52 23.44 19.29
CA THR A 302 -1.43 23.28 20.42
C THR A 302 -2.30 22.05 20.21
N VAL A 303 -2.44 21.20 21.22
CA VAL A 303 -3.33 20.02 21.18
C VAL A 303 -4.78 20.49 20.96
N LEU A 304 -5.45 19.92 19.95
CA LEU A 304 -6.86 20.21 19.69
C LEU A 304 -7.76 19.43 20.65
N LEU A 305 -7.59 18.10 20.68
CA LEU A 305 -8.24 17.19 21.62
C LEU A 305 -7.15 16.26 22.20
N PRO A 306 -7.04 16.11 23.53
CA PRO A 306 -6.10 15.14 24.10
C PRO A 306 -6.42 13.72 23.65
N ARG A 307 -5.39 12.91 23.38
CA ARG A 307 -5.62 11.49 23.06
C ARG A 307 -6.30 10.76 24.21
N VAL A 308 -7.19 9.85 23.86
CA VAL A 308 -7.80 8.87 24.76
C VAL A 308 -7.62 7.51 24.12
N GLN A 309 -7.13 6.51 24.86
CA GLN A 309 -6.88 5.17 24.34
C GLN A 309 -8.13 4.64 23.60
N GLU A 310 -7.92 4.06 22.42
CA GLU A 310 -8.94 3.56 21.48
C GLU A 310 -9.79 4.64 20.79
N VAL A 311 -9.66 5.92 21.15
CA VAL A 311 -10.33 7.02 20.46
C VAL A 311 -9.49 7.51 19.27
N GLN A 312 -10.03 7.31 18.07
CA GLN A 312 -9.46 7.83 16.83
C GLN A 312 -10.23 9.07 16.38
N TYR A 313 -9.51 10.01 15.78
CA TYR A 313 -10.14 11.13 15.13
C TYR A 313 -9.29 11.80 14.06
N THR A 314 -9.95 12.38 13.06
CA THR A 314 -9.34 13.26 12.06
C THR A 314 -9.94 14.67 12.16
N VAL A 315 -9.25 15.65 11.60
CA VAL A 315 -9.60 17.08 11.76
C VAL A 315 -9.63 17.77 10.41
N GLU A 316 -10.71 18.51 10.17
CA GLU A 316 -10.82 19.51 9.11
C GLU A 316 -11.20 20.88 9.69
N HIS A 317 -11.00 21.95 8.92
CA HIS A 317 -11.39 23.30 9.31
C HIS A 317 -12.30 23.95 8.26
N HIS A 318 -13.31 24.70 8.74
CA HIS A 318 -14.23 25.47 7.91
C HIS A 318 -14.72 26.71 8.64
N GLY A 319 -14.59 27.88 8.01
CA GLY A 319 -15.13 29.12 8.54
C GLY A 319 -14.47 29.49 9.88
N SER A 320 -15.20 29.33 10.98
CA SER A 320 -14.71 29.56 12.35
C SER A 320 -14.83 28.31 13.22
N SER A 321 -14.71 27.12 12.63
CA SER A 321 -14.93 25.87 13.33
C SER A 321 -14.05 24.74 12.81
N PHE A 322 -13.63 23.88 13.74
CA PHE A 322 -13.08 22.58 13.41
C PHE A 322 -14.22 21.56 13.30
N PHE A 323 -14.06 20.65 12.34
CA PHE A 323 -14.90 19.46 12.16
C PHE A 323 -14.06 18.23 12.45
N VAL A 324 -14.53 17.40 13.38
CA VAL A 324 -13.79 16.23 13.87
C VAL A 324 -14.58 14.97 13.59
N VAL A 325 -14.06 14.09 12.75
CA VAL A 325 -14.61 12.74 12.56
C VAL A 325 -14.01 11.87 13.66
N THR A 326 -14.83 11.32 14.57
CA THR A 326 -14.33 10.58 15.74
C THR A 326 -15.19 9.37 16.09
N ASN A 327 -14.55 8.32 16.62
CA ASN A 327 -15.24 7.16 17.18
C ASN A 327 -15.56 7.29 18.69
N GLN A 328 -15.31 8.45 19.29
CA GLN A 328 -15.63 8.74 20.70
C GLN A 328 -17.13 8.57 20.96
N ASP A 329 -17.49 7.63 21.82
CA ASP A 329 -18.88 7.22 22.10
C ASP A 329 -19.68 6.83 20.85
N ALA A 330 -19.01 6.49 19.74
CA ALA A 330 -19.59 6.29 18.42
C ALA A 330 -18.79 5.28 17.60
N LEU A 331 -19.07 3.99 17.72
CA LEU A 331 -18.25 2.94 17.09
C LEU A 331 -18.06 3.14 15.58
N ASP A 332 -19.14 3.45 14.86
CA ASP A 332 -19.13 3.73 13.41
C ASP A 332 -18.89 5.23 13.10
N PHE A 333 -18.24 5.92 14.03
CA PHE A 333 -17.87 7.32 13.97
C PHE A 333 -19.07 8.30 13.92
N LYS A 334 -18.77 9.55 14.27
CA LYS A 334 -19.66 10.72 14.18
C LYS A 334 -18.82 11.94 13.79
N VAL A 335 -19.48 13.05 13.46
CA VAL A 335 -18.80 14.32 13.22
C VAL A 335 -19.15 15.32 14.31
N LEU A 336 -18.13 15.82 15.00
CA LEU A 336 -18.24 16.93 15.95
C LEU A 336 -17.91 18.26 15.25
N GLU A 337 -18.53 19.34 15.71
CA GLU A 337 -18.23 20.72 15.33
C GLU A 337 -17.87 21.51 16.59
N GLY A 338 -16.75 22.21 16.56
CA GLY A 338 -16.22 22.96 17.70
C GLY A 338 -15.46 24.22 17.28
N PRO A 339 -15.11 25.10 18.24
CA PRO A 339 -14.50 26.40 17.96
C PRO A 339 -13.08 26.27 17.41
N ASP A 340 -12.70 27.21 16.54
CA ASP A 340 -11.38 27.33 15.90
C ASP A 340 -10.28 27.96 16.78
N ARG A 341 -10.49 28.06 18.10
CA ARG A 341 -9.55 28.72 19.01
C ARG A 341 -8.58 27.71 19.63
N PRO A 342 -7.28 27.73 19.25
CA PRO A 342 -6.27 26.94 19.93
C PRO A 342 -6.05 27.53 21.32
N GLY A 343 -6.57 26.90 22.37
CA GLY A 343 -6.27 27.29 23.75
C GLY A 343 -7.32 27.10 24.84
N ALA A 344 -8.47 26.45 24.60
CA ALA A 344 -9.43 26.21 25.69
C ALA A 344 -10.27 24.94 25.50
N VAL A 345 -9.63 23.78 25.44
CA VAL A 345 -10.31 22.55 25.88
C VAL A 345 -9.74 22.22 27.25
N ALA A 346 -10.54 22.45 28.28
CA ALA A 346 -10.25 21.92 29.61
C ALA A 346 -9.98 20.42 29.44
N ALA A 347 -8.85 19.95 29.98
CA ALA A 347 -8.41 18.57 29.87
C ALA A 347 -9.61 17.63 30.00
N LEU A 348 -9.85 16.81 28.96
CA LEU A 348 -10.71 15.65 29.10
C LEU A 348 -10.17 14.89 30.30
N VAL A 349 -11.00 14.73 31.32
CA VAL A 349 -10.64 13.95 32.51
C VAL A 349 -10.21 12.59 31.97
N PRO A 350 -8.96 12.15 32.20
CA PRO A 350 -8.56 10.82 31.77
C PRO A 350 -9.55 9.84 32.37
N ALA A 351 -10.21 9.03 31.54
CA ALA A 351 -10.93 7.89 32.04
C ALA A 351 -9.93 7.10 32.88
N SER A 352 -10.13 7.09 34.19
CA SER A 352 -9.43 6.23 35.13
C SER A 352 -9.42 4.81 34.55
N GLU A 353 -8.26 4.16 34.54
CA GLU A 353 -7.92 2.78 34.18
C GLU A 353 -8.97 1.97 33.38
N PRO A 354 -8.57 1.22 32.33
CA PRO A 354 -9.52 0.39 31.58
C PRO A 354 -10.40 -0.39 32.55
N ALA A 355 -11.70 -0.14 32.50
CA ALA A 355 -12.64 -0.78 33.38
C ALA A 355 -12.57 -2.29 33.10
N THR A 356 -11.87 -3.01 33.97
CA THR A 356 -12.04 -4.44 34.11
C THR A 356 -13.45 -4.64 34.61
N MET A 357 -14.40 -4.86 33.70
CA MET A 357 -15.71 -5.36 34.07
C MET A 357 -15.54 -6.80 34.56
N ALA A 358 -15.26 -6.95 35.85
CA ALA A 358 -15.48 -8.21 36.54
C ALA A 358 -16.99 -8.40 36.73
N THR A 359 -17.61 -9.22 35.89
CA THR A 359 -18.91 -9.84 36.22
C THR A 359 -18.67 -11.10 37.06
N ARG A 360 -19.64 -11.41 37.92
CA ARG A 360 -19.58 -12.46 38.95
C ARG A 360 -19.65 -13.91 38.41
N ASP A 361 -19.51 -14.12 37.09
CA ASP A 361 -19.75 -15.41 36.44
C ASP A 361 -18.64 -15.89 35.48
N GLY A 362 -17.53 -15.17 35.33
CA GLY A 362 -16.31 -15.72 34.71
C GLY A 362 -16.39 -16.02 33.21
N SER A 363 -17.35 -15.46 32.48
CA SER A 363 -17.35 -15.46 31.01
C SER A 363 -17.33 -14.03 30.48
N ALA A 364 -16.14 -13.52 30.15
CA ALA A 364 -16.02 -12.30 29.35
C ALA A 364 -14.99 -12.52 28.24
N ALA A 365 -15.46 -12.48 26.99
CA ALA A 365 -14.67 -11.86 25.94
C ALA A 365 -14.58 -10.36 26.28
N PRO A 366 -13.43 -9.68 26.13
CA PRO A 366 -13.33 -8.26 26.40
C PRO A 366 -14.36 -7.51 25.54
N GLY A 367 -15.34 -6.90 26.22
CA GLY A 367 -16.38 -6.14 25.56
C GLY A 367 -15.77 -4.93 24.88
N LEU A 368 -15.58 -5.01 23.57
CA LEU A 368 -15.32 -3.93 22.62
C LEU A 368 -16.53 -2.96 22.59
N GLY A 369 -16.89 -2.41 23.74
CA GLY A 369 -17.90 -1.38 23.91
C GLY A 369 -17.40 -0.05 23.37
N ALA A 370 -18.31 0.86 23.00
CA ALA A 370 -17.97 2.18 22.49
C ALA A 370 -16.86 2.85 23.33
N ASN A 371 -15.93 3.54 22.67
CA ASN A 371 -14.82 4.24 23.33
C ASN A 371 -15.37 5.39 24.16
N ARG A 372 -15.66 5.13 25.44
CA ARG A 372 -16.37 6.07 26.32
C ARG A 372 -15.40 7.10 26.87
N ALA A 373 -15.46 8.31 26.32
CA ALA A 373 -14.74 9.46 26.87
C ALA A 373 -15.70 10.59 27.31
N GLY A 374 -17.00 10.46 27.06
CA GLY A 374 -18.01 11.46 27.44
C GLY A 374 -18.09 12.63 26.47
N PRO A 375 -18.96 13.63 26.70
CA PRO A 375 -19.06 14.79 25.83
C PRO A 375 -17.80 15.66 25.92
N VAL A 376 -17.33 16.16 24.77
CA VAL A 376 -16.23 17.14 24.74
C VAL A 376 -16.80 18.54 25.00
N PRO A 377 -16.41 19.24 26.09
CA PRO A 377 -16.94 20.56 26.39
C PRO A 377 -16.69 21.57 25.26
N GLY A 378 -17.74 22.28 24.84
CA GLY A 378 -17.66 23.26 23.76
C GLY A 378 -17.81 22.69 22.35
N TRP A 379 -17.96 21.37 22.21
CA TRP A 379 -18.22 20.71 20.93
C TRP A 379 -19.65 20.17 20.86
N ARG A 380 -20.24 20.20 19.67
CA ARG A 380 -21.57 19.65 19.40
C ARG A 380 -21.50 18.57 18.33
N GLU A 381 -22.41 17.60 18.38
CA GLU A 381 -22.56 16.66 17.28
C GLU A 381 -23.17 17.38 16.08
N PHE A 382 -22.42 17.41 14.98
CA PHE A 382 -22.88 17.92 13.70
C PHE A 382 -23.54 16.81 12.87
N ILE A 383 -22.91 15.64 12.79
CA ILE A 383 -23.49 14.42 12.23
C ILE A 383 -23.46 13.36 13.32
N PRO A 384 -24.63 12.90 13.83
CA PRO A 384 -24.67 11.92 14.90
C PRO A 384 -24.28 10.52 14.40
N HIS A 385 -23.85 9.68 15.34
CA HIS A 385 -23.57 8.27 15.08
C HIS A 385 -24.84 7.52 14.64
N THR A 386 -24.72 6.72 13.59
CA THR A 386 -25.78 5.82 13.11
C THR A 386 -25.23 4.39 13.03
N PRO A 387 -25.74 3.44 13.84
CA PRO A 387 -25.25 2.06 13.81
C PRO A 387 -25.32 1.44 12.42
N GLY A 388 -24.23 0.82 11.96
CA GLY A 388 -24.14 0.19 10.64
C GLY A 388 -23.93 1.18 9.49
N VAL A 389 -23.70 2.47 9.79
CA VAL A 389 -23.27 3.49 8.83
C VAL A 389 -21.96 4.08 9.31
N LYS A 390 -20.85 3.55 8.81
CA LYS A 390 -19.51 4.03 9.16
C LYS A 390 -19.17 5.30 8.41
N ILE A 391 -18.76 6.35 9.12
CA ILE A 391 -18.17 7.53 8.50
C ILE A 391 -16.67 7.28 8.34
N ASP A 392 -16.19 7.23 7.10
CA ASP A 392 -14.77 7.06 6.77
C ASP A 392 -14.02 8.39 6.83
N GLY A 393 -14.71 9.51 6.56
CA GLY A 393 -14.09 10.83 6.56
C GLY A 393 -15.03 11.92 6.04
N ILE A 394 -14.49 13.12 5.90
CA ILE A 394 -15.17 14.27 5.30
C ILE A 394 -14.24 15.03 4.35
N GLU A 395 -14.82 15.70 3.38
CA GLU A 395 -14.17 16.66 2.48
C GLU A 395 -14.89 18.00 2.61
N VAL A 396 -14.15 19.08 2.89
CA VAL A 396 -14.74 20.35 3.31
C VAL A 396 -14.44 21.46 2.31
N PHE A 397 -15.47 22.06 1.72
CA PHE A 397 -15.41 23.18 0.77
C PHE A 397 -16.01 24.44 1.39
N GLU A 398 -15.74 25.60 0.78
CA GLU A 398 -16.25 26.89 1.26
C GLU A 398 -17.77 26.87 1.52
N LYS A 399 -18.55 26.19 0.66
CA LYS A 399 -20.02 26.14 0.76
C LYS A 399 -20.59 24.75 1.02
N TRP A 400 -19.75 23.72 0.99
CA TRP A 400 -20.20 22.33 0.96
C TRP A 400 -19.35 21.47 1.87
N LEU A 401 -19.94 20.45 2.48
CA LEU A 401 -19.21 19.38 3.15
C LEU A 401 -19.65 18.06 2.55
N VAL A 402 -18.73 17.19 2.18
CA VAL A 402 -19.01 15.84 1.70
C VAL A 402 -18.64 14.85 2.78
N VAL A 403 -19.55 13.93 3.08
CA VAL A 403 -19.34 12.82 4.01
C VAL A 403 -19.07 11.57 3.20
N LEU A 404 -17.95 10.92 3.50
CA LEU A 404 -17.58 9.62 2.96
C LEU A 404 -18.06 8.58 3.97
N GLU A 405 -18.94 7.68 3.56
CA GLU A 405 -19.51 6.69 4.48
C GLU A 405 -19.66 5.32 3.84
N ARG A 406 -19.81 4.29 4.67
CA ARG A 406 -20.10 2.91 4.26
C ARG A 406 -21.39 2.44 4.90
N ARG A 407 -22.25 1.82 4.09
CA ARG A 407 -23.49 1.19 4.56
C ARG A 407 -23.69 -0.14 3.87
N GLY A 408 -23.78 -1.20 4.66
CA GLY A 408 -23.97 -2.57 4.16
C GLY A 408 -22.92 -2.94 3.11
N GLY A 409 -21.64 -2.80 3.43
CA GLY A 409 -20.53 -3.28 2.58
C GLY A 409 -20.10 -2.38 1.44
N LEU A 410 -20.72 -1.20 1.26
CA LEU A 410 -20.49 -0.36 0.08
C LEU A 410 -20.34 1.11 0.47
N GLN A 411 -19.45 1.80 -0.24
CA GLN A 411 -19.19 3.23 -0.06
C GLN A 411 -20.36 4.09 -0.56
N ARG A 412 -20.53 5.26 0.05
CA ARG A 412 -21.56 6.27 -0.24
C ARG A 412 -21.00 7.68 -0.03
N LEU A 413 -21.48 8.61 -0.82
CA LEU A 413 -21.18 10.04 -0.67
C LEU A 413 -22.45 10.80 -0.33
N ARG A 414 -22.43 11.55 0.78
CA ARG A 414 -23.48 12.50 1.12
C ARG A 414 -22.94 13.92 1.11
N VAL A 415 -23.63 14.82 0.45
CA VAL A 415 -23.26 16.23 0.36
C VAL A 415 -24.17 17.06 1.26
N CYS A 416 -23.56 17.83 2.16
CA CYS A 416 -24.18 18.85 2.98
C CYS A 416 -23.98 20.22 2.34
N ASP A 417 -25.07 20.96 2.16
CA ASP A 417 -25.02 22.42 1.98
C ASP A 417 -24.72 23.05 3.36
N MET A 418 -23.60 23.77 3.47
CA MET A 418 -23.18 24.32 4.77
C MET A 418 -24.03 25.51 5.22
N ALA A 419 -24.72 26.19 4.31
CA ALA A 419 -25.61 27.30 4.63
C ALA A 419 -26.96 26.80 5.17
N THR A 420 -27.54 25.77 4.53
CA THR A 420 -28.85 25.22 4.93
C THR A 420 -28.76 24.04 5.90
N ARG A 421 -27.56 23.44 6.04
CA ARG A 421 -27.28 22.20 6.78
C ARG A 421 -28.16 21.02 6.30
N THR A 422 -28.54 21.02 5.03
CA THR A 422 -29.33 19.94 4.42
C THR A 422 -28.44 18.98 3.63
N PHE A 423 -28.78 17.69 3.69
CA PHE A 423 -28.00 16.61 3.06
C PHE A 423 -28.71 16.02 1.84
N HIS A 424 -27.92 15.53 0.88
CA HIS A 424 -28.37 14.66 -0.20
C HIS A 424 -27.30 13.61 -0.55
N GLU A 425 -27.70 12.45 -1.08
CA GLU A 425 -26.79 11.36 -1.47
C GLU A 425 -26.45 11.47 -2.97
N ILE A 426 -25.21 11.13 -3.35
CA ILE A 426 -24.82 10.93 -4.75
C ILE A 426 -25.14 9.48 -5.12
N PRO A 427 -26.01 9.22 -6.12
CA PRO A 427 -26.44 7.86 -6.46
C PRO A 427 -25.36 7.10 -7.23
N PHE A 428 -25.33 5.78 -7.04
CA PHE A 428 -24.53 4.81 -7.80
C PHE A 428 -25.43 3.64 -8.23
N ASP A 429 -25.33 3.23 -9.49
CA ASP A 429 -26.33 2.35 -10.13
C ASP A 429 -25.88 0.88 -10.28
N GLU A 430 -24.62 0.55 -10.00
CA GLU A 430 -24.09 -0.81 -10.11
C GLU A 430 -24.31 -1.63 -8.82
N PRO A 431 -24.35 -2.98 -8.86
CA PRO A 431 -24.60 -3.80 -7.66
C PRO A 431 -23.45 -3.75 -6.63
N VAL A 432 -22.22 -3.57 -7.11
CA VAL A 432 -21.02 -3.32 -6.31
C VAL A 432 -20.21 -2.26 -7.02
N TRP A 433 -19.65 -1.33 -6.27
CA TRP A 433 -18.87 -0.21 -6.79
C TRP A 433 -17.90 0.26 -5.72
N SER A 434 -16.95 1.07 -6.15
CA SER A 434 -16.01 1.75 -5.28
C SER A 434 -15.75 3.15 -5.82
N TYR A 435 -15.29 4.03 -4.95
CA TYR A 435 -14.73 5.31 -5.34
C TYR A 435 -13.50 5.67 -4.53
N TRP A 436 -12.72 6.59 -5.07
CA TRP A 436 -11.67 7.30 -4.37
C TRP A 436 -11.80 8.79 -4.63
N MET A 437 -11.44 9.62 -3.65
CA MET A 437 -11.39 11.06 -3.88
C MET A 437 -10.33 11.37 -4.93
N GLY A 438 -10.68 12.24 -5.89
CA GLY A 438 -9.71 12.76 -6.84
C GLY A 438 -9.05 14.02 -6.30
N GLY A 439 -8.34 14.73 -7.17
CA GLY A 439 -7.79 16.03 -6.84
C GLY A 439 -8.87 17.06 -6.52
N ASN A 440 -8.97 17.43 -5.24
CA ASN A 440 -9.84 18.46 -4.70
C ASN A 440 -9.02 19.53 -3.95
N ARG A 441 -8.01 20.14 -4.58
CA ARG A 441 -7.18 21.17 -3.92
C ARG A 441 -7.83 22.54 -3.78
N GLU A 442 -8.78 22.89 -4.64
CA GLU A 442 -9.41 24.21 -4.62
C GLU A 442 -10.52 24.27 -3.53
N PHE A 443 -10.32 25.06 -2.48
CA PHE A 443 -11.27 25.19 -1.38
C PHE A 443 -12.64 25.75 -1.83
N THR A 444 -12.60 26.66 -2.80
CA THR A 444 -13.77 27.38 -3.34
C THR A 444 -14.52 26.62 -4.45
N ALA A 445 -14.08 25.39 -4.78
CA ALA A 445 -14.66 24.63 -5.88
C ALA A 445 -16.17 24.37 -5.68
N GLY A 446 -16.93 24.54 -6.77
CA GLY A 446 -18.36 24.23 -6.83
C GLY A 446 -18.68 22.76 -7.17
N TYR A 447 -17.67 21.91 -7.17
CA TYR A 447 -17.79 20.49 -7.49
C TYR A 447 -16.88 19.62 -6.61
N LEU A 448 -17.27 18.35 -6.45
CA LEU A 448 -16.42 17.28 -5.92
C LEU A 448 -15.84 16.47 -7.09
N ARG A 449 -14.53 16.30 -7.15
CA ARG A 449 -13.90 15.34 -8.05
C ARG A 449 -13.69 14.01 -7.35
N PHE A 450 -14.13 12.93 -7.98
CA PHE A 450 -13.86 11.57 -7.51
C PHE A 450 -13.69 10.60 -8.68
N HIS A 451 -12.96 9.51 -8.40
CA HIS A 451 -12.75 8.38 -9.30
C HIS A 451 -13.76 7.31 -8.93
N TYR A 452 -14.62 6.92 -9.87
CA TYR A 452 -15.58 5.85 -9.74
C TYR A 452 -15.11 4.59 -10.47
N THR A 453 -15.37 3.42 -9.91
CA THR A 453 -15.13 2.14 -10.58
C THR A 453 -16.06 1.05 -10.06
N SER A 454 -16.12 -0.07 -10.75
CA SER A 454 -16.73 -1.32 -10.29
C SER A 454 -15.92 -2.50 -10.81
N LEU A 455 -16.36 -3.74 -10.61
CA LEU A 455 -15.69 -4.89 -11.24
C LEU A 455 -15.75 -4.87 -12.78
N VAL A 456 -16.65 -4.08 -13.39
CA VAL A 456 -16.85 -3.99 -14.85
C VAL A 456 -16.71 -2.58 -15.42
N THR A 457 -16.71 -1.55 -14.57
CA THR A 457 -16.54 -0.16 -15.01
C THR A 457 -15.10 0.29 -14.78
N PRO A 458 -14.32 0.53 -15.86
CA PRO A 458 -12.98 1.11 -15.74
C PRO A 458 -13.02 2.43 -15.01
N GLU A 459 -11.93 2.77 -14.33
CA GLU A 459 -11.81 4.01 -13.57
C GLU A 459 -12.35 5.21 -14.36
N THR A 460 -13.33 5.89 -13.78
CA THR A 460 -14.06 6.98 -14.40
C THR A 460 -14.06 8.17 -13.46
N VAL A 461 -13.44 9.27 -13.89
CA VAL A 461 -13.36 10.52 -13.14
C VAL A 461 -14.59 11.36 -13.41
N TYR A 462 -15.31 11.71 -12.35
CA TYR A 462 -16.45 12.61 -12.38
C TYR A 462 -16.14 13.89 -11.61
N ASP A 463 -16.65 15.01 -12.12
CA ASP A 463 -16.91 16.21 -11.32
C ASP A 463 -18.40 16.22 -10.98
N TYR A 464 -18.75 16.11 -9.70
CA TYR A 464 -20.11 16.26 -9.22
C TYR A 464 -20.35 17.71 -8.82
N HIS A 465 -21.13 18.43 -9.62
CA HIS A 465 -21.49 19.82 -9.37
C HIS A 465 -22.57 19.90 -8.29
N PHE A 466 -22.24 20.54 -7.17
CA PHE A 466 -23.07 20.48 -5.97
C PHE A 466 -24.43 21.18 -6.13
N ALA A 467 -24.44 22.33 -6.82
CA ALA A 467 -25.61 23.20 -6.89
C ALA A 467 -26.76 22.63 -7.73
N ASP A 468 -26.43 22.02 -8.88
CA ASP A 468 -27.40 21.41 -9.80
C ASP A 468 -27.44 19.88 -9.72
N ARG A 469 -26.64 19.28 -8.82
CA ARG A 469 -26.54 17.83 -8.56
C ARG A 469 -26.20 17.02 -9.81
N ARG A 470 -25.36 17.58 -10.67
CA ARG A 470 -25.00 17.00 -11.96
C ARG A 470 -23.65 16.29 -11.91
N LEU A 471 -23.61 15.04 -12.35
CA LEU A 471 -22.37 14.34 -12.66
C LEU A 471 -21.84 14.73 -14.05
N GLU A 472 -20.64 15.27 -14.10
CA GLU A 472 -19.91 15.57 -15.32
C GLU A 472 -18.78 14.57 -15.52
N LEU A 473 -18.84 13.79 -16.60
CA LEU A 473 -17.76 12.89 -16.97
C LEU A 473 -16.54 13.70 -17.42
N ARG A 474 -15.42 13.57 -16.69
CA ARG A 474 -14.15 14.20 -17.04
C ARG A 474 -13.27 13.28 -17.85
N LYS A 475 -13.18 12.01 -17.44
CA LYS A 475 -12.42 10.99 -18.16
C LYS A 475 -12.91 9.61 -17.77
N ARG A 476 -12.99 8.71 -18.76
CA ARG A 476 -13.03 7.27 -18.53
C ARG A 476 -11.71 6.68 -18.99
N LYS A 477 -11.09 5.85 -18.15
CA LYS A 477 -9.87 5.12 -18.52
C LYS A 477 -10.18 4.21 -19.71
N GLU A 478 -9.48 4.45 -20.80
CA GLU A 478 -9.64 3.67 -22.02
C GLU A 478 -9.03 2.28 -21.82
N VAL A 479 -9.80 1.23 -22.14
CA VAL A 479 -9.35 -0.15 -22.12
C VAL A 479 -9.25 -0.62 -23.57
N LEU A 480 -8.02 -0.76 -24.05
CA LEU A 480 -7.74 -1.22 -25.41
C LEU A 480 -8.05 -2.72 -25.54
N GLY A 481 -8.09 -3.22 -26.79
CA GLY A 481 -8.38 -4.64 -27.06
C GLY A 481 -9.87 -4.98 -27.17
N GLY A 482 -10.76 -3.98 -27.25
CA GLY A 482 -12.19 -4.18 -27.52
C GLY A 482 -13.00 -4.59 -26.29
N TYR A 483 -12.62 -4.13 -25.10
CA TYR A 483 -13.34 -4.41 -23.86
C TYR A 483 -14.80 -3.95 -23.94
N ASP A 484 -15.72 -4.89 -23.71
CA ASP A 484 -17.15 -4.66 -23.61
C ASP A 484 -17.63 -5.04 -22.19
N PRO A 485 -18.04 -4.07 -21.35
CA PRO A 485 -18.61 -4.37 -20.03
C PRO A 485 -19.81 -5.31 -20.08
N ALA A 486 -20.58 -5.32 -21.18
CA ALA A 486 -21.74 -6.18 -21.33
C ALA A 486 -21.39 -7.67 -21.53
N SER A 487 -20.11 -7.99 -21.78
CA SER A 487 -19.58 -9.35 -21.84
C SER A 487 -19.34 -9.98 -20.47
N LEU A 488 -19.38 -9.17 -19.41
CA LEU A 488 -19.18 -9.62 -18.03
C LEU A 488 -20.50 -9.55 -17.25
N GLN A 489 -20.54 -10.31 -16.16
CA GLN A 489 -21.63 -10.29 -15.18
C GLN A 489 -21.03 -10.17 -13.79
N VAL A 490 -21.66 -9.35 -12.95
CA VAL A 490 -21.30 -9.14 -11.56
C VAL A 490 -22.39 -9.73 -10.67
N GLU A 491 -22.00 -10.43 -9.62
CA GLU A 491 -22.89 -10.90 -8.56
C GLU A 491 -22.38 -10.42 -7.20
N ARG A 492 -23.32 -10.10 -6.30
CA ARG A 492 -23.03 -9.88 -4.89
C ARG A 492 -23.66 -11.01 -4.10
N LEU A 493 -22.85 -11.74 -3.35
CA LEU A 493 -23.22 -12.95 -2.63
C LEU A 493 -22.97 -12.79 -1.13
N GLU A 494 -23.45 -13.74 -0.34
CA GLU A 494 -23.15 -13.85 1.08
C GLU A 494 -22.86 -15.32 1.43
N ALA A 495 -21.68 -15.57 2.01
CA ALA A 495 -21.41 -16.82 2.69
C ALA A 495 -21.86 -16.74 4.15
N VAL A 496 -22.16 -17.88 4.76
CA VAL A 496 -22.50 -17.95 6.19
C VAL A 496 -21.33 -18.61 6.91
N ALA A 497 -20.66 -17.86 7.78
CA ALA A 497 -19.59 -18.36 8.63
C ALA A 497 -20.13 -19.30 9.71
N ALA A 498 -19.24 -20.03 10.39
CA ALA A 498 -19.61 -21.03 11.38
C ALA A 498 -20.40 -20.46 12.58
N ASP A 499 -20.20 -19.18 12.89
CA ASP A 499 -20.91 -18.45 13.95
C ASP A 499 -22.23 -17.79 13.48
N GLY A 500 -22.63 -18.03 12.23
CA GLY A 500 -23.84 -17.47 11.62
C GLY A 500 -23.65 -16.10 10.97
N THR A 501 -22.45 -15.52 11.04
CA THR A 501 -22.14 -14.23 10.39
C THR A 501 -22.28 -14.35 8.88
N ARG A 502 -22.95 -13.37 8.24
CA ARG A 502 -23.06 -13.26 6.78
C ARG A 502 -21.89 -12.47 6.23
N VAL A 503 -20.99 -13.14 5.52
CA VAL A 503 -19.77 -12.56 4.94
C VAL A 503 -20.03 -12.21 3.47
N PRO A 504 -19.99 -10.91 3.08
CA PRO A 504 -20.23 -10.51 1.71
C PRO A 504 -19.14 -10.99 0.74
N ILE A 505 -19.52 -11.28 -0.51
CA ILE A 505 -18.59 -11.60 -1.60
C ILE A 505 -18.97 -10.78 -2.83
N SER A 506 -17.99 -10.10 -3.43
CA SER A 506 -18.14 -9.47 -4.75
C SER A 506 -17.54 -10.38 -5.82
N LEU A 507 -18.33 -10.81 -6.81
CA LEU A 507 -17.91 -11.75 -7.84
C LEU A 507 -18.11 -11.16 -9.25
N VAL A 508 -17.14 -11.41 -10.14
CA VAL A 508 -17.26 -11.10 -11.57
C VAL A 508 -16.82 -12.30 -12.41
N GLY A 509 -17.51 -12.52 -13.51
CA GLY A 509 -17.20 -13.58 -14.47
C GLY A 509 -17.75 -13.29 -15.87
N PRO A 510 -17.47 -14.16 -16.85
CA PRO A 510 -18.08 -14.10 -18.17
C PRO A 510 -19.60 -14.12 -18.06
N ARG A 511 -20.29 -13.32 -18.87
CA ARG A 511 -21.74 -13.24 -18.82
C ARG A 511 -22.40 -14.60 -19.01
N GLY A 512 -23.31 -14.95 -18.10
CA GLY A 512 -24.03 -16.22 -18.15
C GLY A 512 -23.21 -17.46 -17.78
N PHE A 513 -22.10 -17.28 -17.05
CA PHE A 513 -21.31 -18.36 -16.46
C PHE A 513 -22.21 -19.38 -15.72
N LYS A 514 -21.81 -20.65 -15.72
CA LYS A 514 -22.61 -21.74 -15.13
C LYS A 514 -22.15 -22.03 -13.71
N ARG A 515 -23.09 -22.45 -12.87
CA ARG A 515 -22.83 -22.90 -11.50
C ARG A 515 -22.76 -24.44 -11.44
N ASP A 516 -21.83 -25.01 -12.20
CA ASP A 516 -21.62 -26.46 -12.36
C ASP A 516 -20.22 -26.93 -11.90
N GLY A 517 -19.47 -26.06 -11.25
CA GLY A 517 -18.12 -26.31 -10.73
C GLY A 517 -17.01 -26.28 -11.78
N SER A 518 -17.31 -26.01 -13.06
CA SER A 518 -16.32 -26.10 -14.14
C SER A 518 -15.33 -24.93 -14.18
N HIS A 519 -15.73 -23.75 -13.70
CA HIS A 519 -14.93 -22.55 -13.81
C HIS A 519 -13.73 -22.58 -12.86
N PRO A 520 -12.50 -22.30 -13.35
CA PRO A 520 -11.41 -21.93 -12.45
C PRO A 520 -11.73 -20.60 -11.78
N MET A 521 -11.21 -20.40 -10.57
CA MET A 521 -11.50 -19.20 -9.79
C MET A 521 -10.23 -18.59 -9.20
N TYR A 522 -10.22 -17.26 -9.12
CA TYR A 522 -9.26 -16.47 -8.36
C TYR A 522 -10.00 -15.76 -7.23
N LEU A 523 -9.75 -16.16 -5.99
CA LEU A 523 -10.38 -15.60 -4.79
C LEU A 523 -9.34 -14.82 -3.96
N THR A 524 -9.66 -13.58 -3.59
CA THR A 524 -8.76 -12.73 -2.80
C THR A 524 -9.45 -12.10 -1.60
N ALA A 525 -8.66 -11.78 -0.57
CA ALA A 525 -9.04 -11.02 0.62
C ALA A 525 -7.79 -10.50 1.35
N TYR A 526 -7.99 -9.59 2.31
CA TYR A 526 -6.92 -9.08 3.17
C TYR A 526 -7.26 -9.26 4.66
N GLY A 527 -8.31 -8.59 5.15
CA GLY A 527 -8.90 -8.83 6.47
C GLY A 527 -8.04 -8.44 7.67
N ALA A 528 -7.36 -7.28 7.63
CA ALA A 528 -6.59 -6.74 8.76
C ALA A 528 -6.57 -5.21 8.75
N TYR A 529 -6.27 -4.61 9.91
CA TYR A 529 -6.15 -3.15 10.14
C TYR A 529 -7.41 -2.32 9.83
N GLY A 530 -8.54 -2.99 9.59
CA GLY A 530 -9.75 -2.35 9.09
C GLY A 530 -9.69 -1.97 7.61
N SER A 531 -8.64 -2.38 6.89
CA SER A 531 -8.52 -2.12 5.47
C SER A 531 -9.60 -2.88 4.69
N SER A 532 -10.37 -2.14 3.88
CA SER A 532 -11.48 -2.69 3.10
C SER A 532 -11.01 -3.16 1.72
N ASN A 533 -11.38 -4.37 1.31
CA ASN A 533 -11.07 -4.91 -0.02
C ASN A 533 -12.09 -4.44 -1.07
N ASP A 534 -12.14 -3.13 -1.32
CA ASP A 534 -13.13 -2.52 -2.21
C ASP A 534 -13.04 -3.05 -3.67
N PRO A 535 -14.17 -3.45 -4.29
CA PRO A 535 -14.18 -4.04 -5.63
C PRO A 535 -13.90 -3.00 -6.73
N TYR A 536 -12.84 -3.21 -7.50
CA TYR A 536 -12.42 -2.30 -8.57
C TYR A 536 -12.15 -3.00 -9.91
N PHE A 537 -12.14 -2.23 -10.99
CA PHE A 537 -11.85 -2.72 -12.33
C PHE A 537 -10.35 -2.91 -12.53
N SER A 538 -9.96 -4.06 -13.06
CA SER A 538 -8.59 -4.33 -13.45
C SER A 538 -8.54 -4.84 -14.89
N SER A 539 -7.81 -4.12 -15.76
CA SER A 539 -7.58 -4.57 -17.14
C SER A 539 -6.68 -5.80 -17.20
N THR A 540 -5.83 -6.04 -16.20
CA THR A 540 -4.98 -7.24 -16.15
C THR A 540 -5.82 -8.48 -15.86
N ARG A 541 -6.85 -8.35 -15.01
CA ARG A 541 -7.80 -9.43 -14.68
C ARG A 541 -8.54 -9.97 -15.90
N LEU A 542 -8.72 -9.16 -16.95
CA LEU A 542 -9.31 -9.63 -18.21
C LEU A 542 -8.55 -10.82 -18.80
N SER A 543 -7.23 -10.93 -18.58
CA SER A 543 -6.46 -12.11 -18.98
C SER A 543 -6.98 -13.41 -18.38
N LEU A 544 -7.52 -13.39 -17.17
CA LEU A 544 -8.12 -14.57 -16.56
C LEU A 544 -9.59 -14.72 -16.98
N LEU A 545 -10.36 -13.63 -16.95
CA LEU A 545 -11.81 -13.67 -17.25
C LEU A 545 -12.09 -14.16 -18.67
N GLU A 546 -11.31 -13.72 -19.66
CA GLU A 546 -11.41 -14.18 -21.06
C GLU A 546 -11.03 -15.67 -21.23
N ARG A 547 -10.36 -16.26 -20.23
CA ARG A 547 -10.04 -17.70 -20.17
C ARG A 547 -11.03 -18.50 -19.31
N GLY A 548 -12.18 -17.90 -19.00
CA GLY A 548 -13.28 -18.56 -18.28
C GLY A 548 -13.13 -18.55 -16.76
N PHE A 549 -12.17 -17.81 -16.20
CA PHE A 549 -12.09 -17.68 -14.74
C PHE A 549 -13.26 -16.88 -14.18
N LEU A 550 -13.64 -17.21 -12.95
CA LEU A 550 -14.34 -16.28 -12.06
C LEU A 550 -13.32 -15.58 -11.17
N TYR A 551 -13.59 -14.32 -10.84
CA TYR A 551 -12.83 -13.56 -9.85
C TYR A 551 -13.76 -13.16 -8.71
N ALA A 552 -13.32 -13.36 -7.48
CA ALA A 552 -14.09 -13.05 -6.30
C ALA A 552 -13.25 -12.33 -5.24
N VAL A 553 -13.89 -11.42 -4.53
CA VAL A 553 -13.35 -10.75 -3.35
C VAL A 553 -14.20 -11.13 -2.16
N ALA A 554 -13.60 -11.76 -1.15
CA ALA A 554 -14.26 -12.07 0.12
C ALA A 554 -14.03 -10.94 1.12
N HIS A 555 -15.11 -10.29 1.56
CA HIS A 555 -15.09 -9.15 2.48
C HIS A 555 -15.11 -9.64 3.94
N ILE A 556 -14.05 -10.34 4.33
CA ILE A 556 -13.91 -11.06 5.61
C ILE A 556 -13.75 -10.10 6.79
N ARG A 557 -14.07 -10.56 8.01
CA ARG A 557 -13.80 -9.79 9.23
C ARG A 557 -12.31 -9.47 9.38
N GLY A 558 -12.03 -8.33 10.01
CA GLY A 558 -10.72 -7.69 10.06
C GLY A 558 -10.56 -6.54 9.06
N GLY A 559 -11.41 -6.47 8.03
CA GLY A 559 -11.68 -5.25 7.26
C GLY A 559 -12.78 -4.38 7.89
N GLU A 560 -13.19 -3.28 7.24
CA GLU A 560 -14.26 -2.36 7.70
C GLU A 560 -15.43 -2.23 6.73
N GLU A 561 -15.59 -3.16 5.80
CA GLU A 561 -16.66 -3.11 4.80
C GLU A 561 -18.05 -2.98 5.44
N MET A 562 -18.27 -3.69 6.55
CA MET A 562 -19.52 -3.67 7.32
C MET A 562 -19.50 -2.72 8.53
N GLY A 563 -18.54 -1.81 8.61
CA GLY A 563 -18.35 -0.86 9.71
C GLY A 563 -17.30 -1.31 10.72
N ARG A 564 -17.05 -0.48 11.75
CA ARG A 564 -15.90 -0.65 12.67
C ARG A 564 -15.97 -1.95 13.47
N ARG A 565 -17.18 -2.43 13.79
CA ARG A 565 -17.39 -3.73 14.44
C ARG A 565 -16.76 -4.87 13.63
N TRP A 566 -16.85 -4.83 12.31
CA TRP A 566 -16.33 -5.86 11.40
C TRP A 566 -14.82 -6.06 11.55
N TYR A 567 -14.10 -4.97 11.79
CA TYR A 567 -12.67 -4.99 12.05
C TYR A 567 -12.35 -5.54 13.44
N LEU A 568 -13.05 -5.03 14.46
CA LEU A 568 -12.83 -5.46 15.85
C LEU A 568 -13.12 -6.95 16.06
N ASP A 569 -14.06 -7.49 15.29
CA ASP A 569 -14.40 -8.92 15.29
C ASP A 569 -13.44 -9.77 14.43
N GLY A 570 -12.34 -9.20 13.91
CA GLY A 570 -11.30 -9.92 13.14
C GLY A 570 -9.87 -9.49 13.49
N LYS A 571 -9.64 -8.99 14.71
CA LYS A 571 -8.32 -8.62 15.25
C LYS A 571 -8.13 -9.18 16.66
N LEU A 572 -6.90 -9.13 17.19
CA LEU A 572 -6.55 -9.62 18.54
C LEU A 572 -7.12 -11.04 18.77
N GLN A 573 -7.80 -11.25 19.90
CA GLN A 573 -8.41 -12.52 20.31
C GLN A 573 -9.61 -12.96 19.44
N ASN A 574 -9.95 -12.20 18.39
CA ASN A 574 -10.94 -12.56 17.37
C ASN A 574 -10.30 -12.84 16.00
N LYS A 575 -8.97 -12.79 15.86
CA LYS A 575 -8.30 -12.87 14.56
C LYS A 575 -8.62 -14.15 13.77
N MET A 576 -8.95 -15.25 14.46
CA MET A 576 -9.36 -16.50 13.81
C MET A 576 -10.61 -16.34 12.91
N HIS A 577 -11.45 -15.34 13.17
CA HIS A 577 -12.62 -15.04 12.33
C HIS A 577 -12.22 -14.68 10.90
N SER A 578 -11.14 -13.90 10.67
CA SER A 578 -10.67 -13.60 9.31
C SER A 578 -10.40 -14.87 8.51
N PHE A 579 -9.74 -15.86 9.11
CA PHE A 579 -9.37 -17.10 8.44
C PHE A 579 -10.59 -18.01 8.20
N THR A 580 -11.46 -18.13 9.20
CA THR A 580 -12.66 -18.98 9.11
C THR A 580 -13.74 -18.39 8.19
N ASP A 581 -13.86 -17.07 8.12
CA ASP A 581 -14.70 -16.37 7.13
C ASP A 581 -14.23 -16.65 5.71
N PHE A 582 -12.92 -16.57 5.46
CA PHE A 582 -12.37 -16.84 4.13
C PHE A 582 -12.60 -18.28 3.69
N ILE A 583 -12.42 -19.24 4.61
CA ILE A 583 -12.74 -20.65 4.39
C ILE A 583 -14.24 -20.81 4.09
N ALA A 584 -15.13 -20.18 4.85
CA ALA A 584 -16.58 -20.25 4.63
C ALA A 584 -16.98 -19.68 3.26
N CYS A 585 -16.34 -18.59 2.83
CA CYS A 585 -16.52 -18.03 1.48
C CYS A 585 -16.10 -19.02 0.40
N ALA A 586 -14.91 -19.64 0.52
CA ALA A 586 -14.43 -20.64 -0.43
C ALA A 586 -15.34 -21.88 -0.49
N GLU A 587 -15.74 -22.41 0.67
CA GLU A 587 -16.67 -23.55 0.76
C GLU A 587 -18.04 -23.23 0.17
N HIS A 588 -18.55 -22.01 0.39
CA HIS A 588 -19.79 -21.55 -0.24
C HIS A 588 -19.65 -21.55 -1.77
N LEU A 589 -18.59 -20.96 -2.30
CA LEU A 589 -18.37 -20.87 -3.76
C LEU A 589 -18.22 -22.26 -4.40
N VAL A 590 -17.55 -23.20 -3.73
CA VAL A 590 -17.44 -24.59 -4.19
C VAL A 590 -18.78 -25.32 -4.11
N ARG A 591 -19.47 -25.25 -2.96
CA ARG A 591 -20.75 -25.94 -2.73
C ARG A 591 -21.85 -25.47 -3.68
N GLU A 592 -21.93 -24.17 -3.94
CA GLU A 592 -22.90 -23.58 -4.85
C GLU A 592 -22.50 -23.73 -6.33
N GLY A 593 -21.40 -24.43 -6.63
CA GLY A 593 -20.99 -24.78 -7.98
C GLY A 593 -20.34 -23.62 -8.77
N TYR A 594 -19.90 -22.54 -8.15
CA TYR A 594 -19.16 -21.50 -8.86
C TYR A 594 -17.77 -21.99 -9.30
N THR A 595 -17.16 -22.90 -8.54
CA THR A 595 -15.84 -23.47 -8.82
C THR A 595 -15.69 -24.84 -8.15
N ALA A 596 -14.50 -25.43 -8.21
CA ALA A 596 -14.14 -26.66 -7.53
C ALA A 596 -12.77 -26.50 -6.84
N THR A 597 -12.49 -27.33 -5.83
CA THR A 597 -11.26 -27.26 -5.00
C THR A 597 -9.99 -27.37 -5.85
N ASP A 598 -9.98 -28.21 -6.89
CA ASP A 598 -8.85 -28.45 -7.79
C ASP A 598 -8.50 -27.27 -8.72
N ARG A 599 -9.34 -26.23 -8.75
CA ARG A 599 -9.23 -25.07 -9.63
C ARG A 599 -9.57 -23.74 -8.94
N LEU A 600 -9.51 -23.73 -7.61
CA LEU A 600 -9.63 -22.54 -6.78
C LEU A 600 -8.24 -22.01 -6.42
N ALA A 601 -7.85 -20.89 -7.01
CA ALA A 601 -6.65 -20.16 -6.64
C ALA A 601 -7.00 -19.10 -5.58
N ILE A 602 -6.18 -19.00 -4.54
CA ILE A 602 -6.30 -17.94 -3.52
C ILE A 602 -5.09 -17.02 -3.53
N ASN A 603 -5.32 -15.73 -3.29
CA ASN A 603 -4.28 -14.71 -3.21
C ASN A 603 -4.49 -13.74 -2.04
N GLY A 604 -3.38 -13.37 -1.40
CA GLY A 604 -3.31 -12.28 -0.43
C GLY A 604 -1.86 -11.88 -0.18
N GLY A 605 -1.64 -10.58 0.02
CA GLY A 605 -0.32 -10.00 0.27
C GLY A 605 -0.17 -9.37 1.65
N SER A 606 1.04 -9.26 2.20
CA SER A 606 1.30 -8.64 3.51
C SER A 606 0.52 -9.35 4.63
N ALA A 607 -0.37 -8.68 5.38
CA ALA A 607 -1.31 -9.34 6.30
C ALA A 607 -2.36 -10.24 5.59
N GLY A 608 -2.67 -9.99 4.32
CA GLY A 608 -3.37 -10.97 3.48
C GLY A 608 -2.52 -12.23 3.22
N GLY A 609 -1.20 -12.12 3.33
CA GLY A 609 -0.29 -13.27 3.32
C GLY A 609 -0.32 -14.08 4.61
N LEU A 610 -0.55 -13.44 5.77
CA LEU A 610 -0.90 -14.13 7.03
C LEU A 610 -2.15 -14.99 6.82
N LEU A 611 -3.19 -14.39 6.22
CA LEU A 611 -4.42 -15.09 5.84
C LEU A 611 -4.10 -16.31 4.95
N MET A 612 -3.34 -16.14 3.86
CA MET A 612 -2.97 -17.24 2.96
C MET A 612 -2.25 -18.38 3.70
N GLY A 613 -1.27 -18.04 4.56
CA GLY A 613 -0.53 -19.03 5.34
C GLY A 613 -1.42 -19.78 6.34
N ALA A 614 -2.27 -19.06 7.07
CA ALA A 614 -3.15 -19.64 8.07
C ALA A 614 -4.21 -20.57 7.45
N VAL A 615 -4.91 -20.13 6.40
CA VAL A 615 -5.96 -20.95 5.75
C VAL A 615 -5.37 -22.15 5.00
N THR A 616 -4.15 -22.04 4.50
CA THR A 616 -3.40 -23.16 3.92
C THR A 616 -3.08 -24.22 4.97
N ASN A 617 -2.73 -23.81 6.20
CA ASN A 617 -2.56 -24.75 7.30
C ASN A 617 -3.90 -25.34 7.77
N LEU A 618 -4.96 -24.55 7.86
CA LEU A 618 -6.25 -25.03 8.36
C LEU A 618 -6.94 -25.99 7.38
N ARG A 619 -6.91 -25.68 6.08
CA ARG A 619 -7.66 -26.40 5.03
C ARG A 619 -6.83 -26.59 3.75
N PRO A 620 -5.67 -27.29 3.81
CA PRO A 620 -4.82 -27.49 2.63
C PRO A 620 -5.51 -28.25 1.48
N ASP A 621 -6.63 -28.93 1.76
CA ASP A 621 -7.45 -29.67 0.82
C ASP A 621 -8.39 -28.80 -0.04
N LEU A 622 -8.57 -27.53 0.33
CA LEU A 622 -9.56 -26.63 -0.29
C LEU A 622 -9.00 -25.84 -1.49
N TRP A 623 -7.68 -25.83 -1.67
CA TRP A 623 -6.99 -24.91 -2.59
C TRP A 623 -6.32 -25.65 -3.74
N GLY A 624 -6.57 -25.21 -4.97
CA GLY A 624 -5.87 -25.69 -6.16
C GLY A 624 -4.52 -25.00 -6.35
N ALA A 625 -4.41 -23.74 -5.92
CA ALA A 625 -3.17 -22.97 -5.92
C ALA A 625 -3.22 -21.87 -4.85
N VAL A 626 -2.07 -21.54 -4.25
CA VAL A 626 -1.93 -20.45 -3.28
C VAL A 626 -0.86 -19.48 -3.74
N VAL A 627 -1.19 -18.20 -3.79
CA VAL A 627 -0.23 -17.11 -4.01
C VAL A 627 -0.17 -16.26 -2.73
N ALA A 628 0.98 -16.26 -2.06
CA ALA A 628 1.20 -15.51 -0.84
C ALA A 628 2.26 -14.43 -1.08
N ASP A 629 1.82 -13.18 -1.21
CA ASP A 629 2.70 -12.08 -1.56
C ASP A 629 3.29 -11.40 -0.34
N VAL A 630 4.62 -11.24 -0.29
CA VAL A 630 5.35 -10.66 0.86
C VAL A 630 4.70 -11.00 2.22
N PRO A 631 4.48 -12.30 2.55
CA PRO A 631 3.47 -12.68 3.52
C PRO A 631 3.98 -12.63 4.96
N PHE A 632 3.22 -12.00 5.86
CA PHE A 632 3.49 -12.02 7.31
C PHE A 632 3.15 -13.42 7.87
N VAL A 633 4.15 -14.25 8.10
CA VAL A 633 3.96 -15.70 8.35
C VAL A 633 4.69 -16.20 9.59
N ASP A 634 5.62 -15.41 10.12
CA ASP A 634 6.44 -15.77 11.28
C ASP A 634 6.03 -14.95 12.51
N ALA A 635 4.71 -14.89 12.75
CA ALA A 635 4.08 -13.95 13.66
C ALA A 635 4.66 -13.98 15.07
N ILE A 636 4.97 -15.16 15.62
CA ILE A 636 5.55 -15.26 16.97
C ILE A 636 6.95 -14.65 17.04
N ASN A 637 7.85 -14.98 16.11
CA ASN A 637 9.22 -14.49 16.19
C ASN A 637 9.31 -12.99 15.88
N THR A 638 8.52 -12.50 14.94
CA THR A 638 8.45 -11.08 14.59
C THR A 638 7.85 -10.27 15.74
N MET A 639 6.69 -10.69 16.28
CA MET A 639 6.01 -9.95 17.35
C MET A 639 6.69 -10.05 18.72
N LEU A 640 7.70 -10.91 18.90
CA LEU A 640 8.55 -10.91 20.10
C LEU A 640 9.75 -9.96 19.99
N ASP A 641 9.97 -9.31 18.85
CA ASP A 641 11.12 -8.47 18.62
C ASP A 641 10.72 -7.00 18.40
N PRO A 642 10.74 -6.17 19.46
CA PRO A 642 10.34 -4.77 19.38
C PRO A 642 11.36 -3.88 18.63
N SER A 643 12.52 -4.42 18.24
CA SER A 643 13.49 -3.67 17.43
C SER A 643 13.14 -3.66 15.93
N LEU A 644 12.21 -4.51 15.51
CA LEU A 644 11.75 -4.56 14.13
C LEU A 644 10.76 -3.43 13.84
N PRO A 645 10.69 -2.97 12.58
CA PRO A 645 9.60 -2.09 12.15
C PRO A 645 8.24 -2.68 12.46
N LEU A 646 7.28 -1.80 12.76
CA LEU A 646 5.86 -2.09 13.00
C LEU A 646 5.53 -2.92 14.27
N THR A 647 6.42 -3.76 14.79
CA THR A 647 6.10 -4.71 15.88
C THR A 647 5.37 -4.08 17.06
N VAL A 648 5.85 -2.94 17.57
CA VAL A 648 5.25 -2.30 18.76
C VAL A 648 3.86 -1.70 18.45
N GLU A 649 3.69 -1.12 17.27
CA GLU A 649 2.40 -0.60 16.78
C GLU A 649 1.40 -1.75 16.57
N GLU A 650 1.87 -2.88 16.05
CA GLU A 650 1.06 -4.05 15.75
C GLU A 650 0.65 -4.88 16.98
N TYR A 651 1.15 -4.56 18.17
CA TYR A 651 0.57 -5.11 19.42
C TYR A 651 -0.91 -4.75 19.56
N GLU A 652 -1.32 -3.59 19.03
CA GLU A 652 -2.73 -3.19 19.00
C GLU A 652 -3.54 -3.93 17.94
N GLU A 653 -2.91 -4.68 17.01
CA GLU A 653 -3.56 -5.47 15.96
C GLU A 653 -3.61 -6.97 16.30
N TRP A 654 -2.47 -7.56 16.63
CA TRP A 654 -2.32 -9.01 16.85
C TRP A 654 -2.30 -9.42 18.33
N GLY A 655 -1.85 -8.52 19.20
CA GLY A 655 -1.51 -8.81 20.59
C GLY A 655 0.00 -8.85 20.81
N ASN A 656 0.43 -8.87 22.07
CA ASN A 656 1.84 -8.92 22.43
C ASN A 656 2.21 -10.31 22.99
N PRO A 657 2.96 -11.16 22.24
CA PRO A 657 3.30 -12.52 22.66
C PRO A 657 4.24 -12.61 23.88
N GLU A 658 4.77 -11.50 24.40
CA GLU A 658 5.36 -11.47 25.75
C GLU A 658 4.31 -11.72 26.85
N LYS A 659 3.01 -11.62 26.53
CA LYS A 659 1.90 -12.02 27.41
C LYS A 659 1.43 -13.43 27.04
N ALA A 660 1.23 -14.28 28.04
CA ALA A 660 0.92 -15.70 27.83
C ALA A 660 -0.37 -15.95 27.01
N ASP A 661 -1.42 -15.17 27.27
CA ASP A 661 -2.71 -15.33 26.56
C ASP A 661 -2.61 -14.91 25.09
N ASP A 662 -1.94 -13.78 24.81
CA ASP A 662 -1.68 -13.32 23.45
C ASP A 662 -0.75 -14.29 22.71
N TYR A 663 0.29 -14.80 23.38
CA TYR A 663 1.16 -15.84 22.83
C TYR A 663 0.38 -17.07 22.41
N ALA A 664 -0.41 -17.64 23.32
CA ALA A 664 -1.19 -18.85 23.06
C ALA A 664 -2.15 -18.66 21.89
N TYR A 665 -2.80 -17.49 21.81
CA TYR A 665 -3.73 -17.18 20.73
C TYR A 665 -3.03 -16.94 19.38
N ILE A 666 -1.99 -16.10 19.32
CA ILE A 666 -1.20 -15.86 18.09
C ILE A 666 -0.61 -17.18 17.60
N ARG A 667 -0.08 -18.00 18.52
CA ARG A 667 0.49 -19.32 18.23
C ARG A 667 -0.51 -20.27 17.62
N SER A 668 -1.80 -20.14 17.91
CA SER A 668 -2.86 -20.99 17.36
C SER A 668 -3.07 -20.82 15.85
N TYR A 669 -2.71 -19.67 15.29
CA TYR A 669 -2.88 -19.37 13.86
C TYR A 669 -1.60 -19.00 13.11
N SER A 670 -0.51 -18.66 13.81
CA SER A 670 0.78 -18.30 13.21
C SER A 670 1.19 -19.32 12.12
N PRO A 671 1.31 -18.91 10.84
CA PRO A 671 1.50 -19.86 9.75
C PRO A 671 2.76 -20.70 9.89
N TYR A 672 3.90 -20.08 10.20
CA TYR A 672 5.19 -20.77 10.36
C TYR A 672 5.15 -21.84 11.46
N ASP A 673 4.49 -21.52 12.57
CA ASP A 673 4.48 -22.38 13.75
C ASP A 673 3.49 -23.55 13.65
N ASN A 674 2.50 -23.44 12.75
CA ASN A 674 1.48 -24.46 12.50
C ASN A 674 1.73 -25.31 11.26
N ILE A 675 2.93 -25.21 10.65
CA ILE A 675 3.34 -26.16 9.62
C ILE A 675 3.47 -27.56 10.23
N ALA A 676 2.81 -28.54 9.60
CA ALA A 676 2.80 -29.94 10.04
C ALA A 676 3.16 -30.89 8.89
N ALA A 677 3.44 -32.16 9.22
CA ALA A 677 3.71 -33.18 8.21
C ALA A 677 2.43 -33.63 7.49
N LYS A 678 2.04 -32.91 6.44
CA LYS A 678 0.86 -33.18 5.61
C LYS A 678 1.04 -32.71 4.18
N ALA A 679 0.08 -33.00 3.31
CA ALA A 679 0.05 -32.50 1.95
C ALA A 679 -0.37 -31.02 1.94
N TYR A 680 0.34 -30.21 1.16
CA TYR A 680 0.06 -28.80 0.92
C TYR A 680 -0.25 -28.57 -0.56
N PRO A 681 -1.05 -27.55 -0.92
CA PRO A 681 -1.34 -27.22 -2.31
C PRO A 681 -0.08 -26.70 -3.04
N PRO A 682 -0.11 -26.58 -4.37
CA PRO A 682 0.89 -25.80 -5.11
C PRO A 682 0.93 -24.35 -4.60
N MET A 683 2.12 -23.81 -4.33
CA MET A 683 2.28 -22.46 -3.77
C MET A 683 3.35 -21.63 -4.49
N LEU A 684 3.04 -20.36 -4.70
CA LEU A 684 3.98 -19.29 -5.03
C LEU A 684 4.05 -18.31 -3.86
N VAL A 685 5.24 -18.17 -3.29
CA VAL A 685 5.53 -17.23 -2.20
C VAL A 685 6.47 -16.15 -2.74
N THR A 686 6.16 -14.88 -2.53
CA THR A 686 7.01 -13.75 -2.93
C THR A 686 7.60 -13.02 -1.73
N ALA A 687 8.71 -12.30 -1.93
CA ALA A 687 9.41 -11.54 -0.89
C ALA A 687 10.21 -10.38 -1.51
N GLY A 688 10.42 -9.28 -0.78
CA GLY A 688 11.38 -8.23 -1.14
C GLY A 688 12.58 -8.25 -0.19
N LEU A 689 13.81 -8.24 -0.70
CA LEU A 689 15.02 -8.26 0.16
C LEU A 689 15.15 -6.99 1.02
N ASN A 690 14.59 -5.88 0.54
CA ASN A 690 14.60 -4.58 1.22
C ASN A 690 13.23 -4.22 1.80
N ASP A 691 12.31 -5.19 1.90
CA ASP A 691 10.99 -4.99 2.49
C ASP A 691 11.13 -4.60 3.96
N ALA A 692 10.60 -3.42 4.31
CA ALA A 692 10.63 -2.84 5.65
C ALA A 692 9.34 -3.08 6.44
N ARG A 693 8.33 -3.75 5.85
CA ARG A 693 7.04 -4.05 6.50
C ARG A 693 6.93 -5.53 6.85
N VAL A 694 7.23 -6.40 5.88
CA VAL A 694 7.33 -7.84 6.10
C VAL A 694 8.72 -8.29 5.72
N MET A 695 9.50 -8.65 6.73
CA MET A 695 10.92 -8.89 6.53
C MET A 695 11.15 -10.14 5.68
N TYR A 696 12.08 -10.07 4.72
CA TYR A 696 12.32 -11.11 3.71
C TYR A 696 12.53 -12.54 4.28
N TRP A 697 13.01 -12.64 5.52
CA TRP A 697 13.28 -13.92 6.15
C TRP A 697 12.01 -14.67 6.54
N GLU A 698 10.88 -13.98 6.75
CA GLU A 698 9.62 -14.63 7.10
C GLU A 698 9.18 -15.62 6.00
N PRO A 699 8.97 -15.19 4.73
CA PRO A 699 8.67 -16.12 3.65
C PRO A 699 9.81 -17.11 3.38
N ALA A 700 11.07 -16.73 3.57
CA ALA A 700 12.21 -17.63 3.36
C ALA A 700 12.22 -18.81 4.36
N LYS A 701 11.98 -18.53 5.64
CA LYS A 701 11.84 -19.53 6.71
C LYS A 701 10.59 -20.38 6.51
N TYR A 702 9.47 -19.75 6.17
CA TYR A 702 8.21 -20.43 5.88
C TYR A 702 8.36 -21.48 4.78
N VAL A 703 8.98 -21.11 3.65
CA VAL A 703 9.25 -22.04 2.55
C VAL A 703 10.24 -23.13 2.95
N ALA A 704 11.29 -22.78 3.70
CA ALA A 704 12.27 -23.76 4.18
C ALA A 704 11.61 -24.85 5.06
N ARG A 705 10.74 -24.44 5.99
CA ARG A 705 10.01 -25.34 6.90
C ARG A 705 8.95 -26.16 6.19
N LEU A 706 8.14 -25.55 5.32
CA LEU A 706 7.18 -26.27 4.48
C LEU A 706 7.87 -27.36 3.67
N ARG A 707 9.00 -27.05 3.04
CA ARG A 707 9.74 -28.03 2.23
C ARG A 707 10.35 -29.17 3.04
N ALA A 708 10.64 -28.94 4.33
CA ALA A 708 11.15 -29.97 5.22
C ALA A 708 10.05 -30.92 5.72
N LEU A 709 8.80 -30.44 5.85
CA LEU A 709 7.71 -31.17 6.51
C LEU A 709 6.62 -31.67 5.56
N LYS A 710 6.36 -30.99 4.44
CA LYS A 710 5.28 -31.37 3.53
C LYS A 710 5.45 -32.78 2.97
N THR A 711 4.35 -33.51 2.79
CA THR A 711 4.35 -34.92 2.35
C THR A 711 4.00 -35.11 0.87
N ASP A 712 3.53 -34.05 0.20
CA ASP A 712 3.19 -34.05 -1.21
C ASP A 712 4.40 -33.70 -2.10
N THR A 713 4.20 -33.78 -3.43
CA THR A 713 5.19 -33.38 -4.44
C THR A 713 4.79 -32.11 -5.20
N ASN A 714 3.82 -31.35 -4.71
CA ASN A 714 3.35 -30.13 -5.35
C ASN A 714 4.47 -29.06 -5.39
N PRO A 715 4.45 -28.19 -6.41
CA PRO A 715 5.39 -27.07 -6.51
C PRO A 715 5.29 -26.14 -5.30
N LEU A 716 6.46 -25.77 -4.73
CA LEU A 716 6.59 -24.76 -3.69
C LEU A 716 7.71 -23.81 -4.09
N LEU A 717 7.31 -22.64 -4.59
CA LEU A 717 8.21 -21.66 -5.20
C LEU A 717 8.40 -20.47 -4.26
N LEU A 718 9.64 -20.02 -4.10
CA LEU A 718 9.98 -18.74 -3.48
C LEU A 718 10.58 -17.82 -4.54
N ARG A 719 10.01 -16.64 -4.69
CA ARG A 719 10.54 -15.58 -5.56
C ARG A 719 10.87 -14.35 -4.73
N THR A 720 12.16 -14.14 -4.47
CA THR A 720 12.64 -12.97 -3.74
C THR A 720 13.13 -11.91 -4.73
N ASN A 721 12.51 -10.73 -4.71
CA ASN A 721 13.03 -9.57 -5.41
C ASN A 721 14.28 -9.06 -4.69
N MET A 722 15.43 -9.12 -5.36
CA MET A 722 16.73 -8.82 -4.74
C MET A 722 17.05 -7.32 -4.69
N GLY A 723 16.22 -6.45 -5.27
CA GLY A 723 16.47 -5.01 -5.37
C GLY A 723 15.31 -4.11 -4.96
N GLN A 724 14.17 -4.68 -4.52
CA GLN A 724 12.96 -3.93 -4.17
C GLN A 724 12.44 -4.35 -2.78
N GLY A 725 11.53 -3.53 -2.25
CA GLY A 725 10.88 -3.74 -0.95
C GLY A 725 9.44 -4.24 -1.06
N HIS A 726 8.56 -3.71 -0.20
CA HIS A 726 7.23 -4.26 0.05
C HIS A 726 6.30 -4.23 -1.17
N ALA A 727 6.31 -3.13 -1.92
CA ALA A 727 5.42 -2.92 -3.05
C ALA A 727 5.82 -3.71 -4.32
N GLY A 728 6.91 -4.47 -4.28
CA GLY A 728 7.46 -5.13 -5.46
C GLY A 728 7.90 -4.12 -6.52
N ALA A 729 7.61 -4.42 -7.79
CA ALA A 729 8.08 -3.61 -8.90
C ALA A 729 7.42 -2.23 -8.97
N SER A 730 8.20 -1.17 -8.73
CA SER A 730 7.69 0.21 -8.76
C SER A 730 7.37 0.73 -10.17
N GLY A 731 7.98 0.15 -11.21
CA GLY A 731 7.71 0.49 -12.60
C GLY A 731 6.44 -0.18 -13.14
N ARG A 732 5.59 0.56 -13.87
CA ARG A 732 4.28 0.06 -14.34
C ARG A 732 4.36 -1.17 -15.25
N TYR A 733 5.42 -1.34 -16.04
CA TYR A 733 5.58 -2.54 -16.87
C TYR A 733 6.16 -3.70 -16.07
N ASP A 734 7.08 -3.43 -15.16
CA ASP A 734 7.70 -4.46 -14.34
C ASP A 734 6.66 -5.11 -13.44
N TYR A 735 5.72 -4.33 -12.90
CA TYR A 735 4.53 -4.82 -12.20
C TYR A 735 3.68 -5.78 -13.05
N LEU A 736 3.44 -5.47 -14.34
CA LEU A 736 2.71 -6.37 -15.25
C LEU A 736 3.46 -7.69 -15.48
N ARG A 737 4.79 -7.71 -15.39
CA ARG A 737 5.58 -8.95 -15.48
C ARG A 737 5.43 -9.81 -14.24
N GLU A 738 5.26 -9.20 -13.07
CA GLU A 738 4.97 -9.93 -11.83
C GLU A 738 3.59 -10.60 -11.91
N ILE A 739 2.55 -9.87 -12.35
CA ILE A 739 1.22 -10.45 -12.60
C ILE A 739 1.29 -11.56 -13.66
N ALA A 740 2.02 -11.34 -14.76
CA ALA A 740 2.13 -12.34 -15.83
C ALA A 740 2.75 -13.66 -15.33
N PHE A 741 3.74 -13.55 -14.46
CA PHE A 741 4.38 -14.70 -13.82
C PHE A 741 3.41 -15.45 -12.90
N GLU A 742 2.67 -14.72 -12.06
CA GLU A 742 1.67 -15.28 -11.16
C GLU A 742 0.55 -16.00 -11.93
N TYR A 743 -0.03 -15.34 -12.93
CA TYR A 743 -1.09 -15.94 -13.75
C TYR A 743 -0.57 -17.16 -14.51
N ALA A 744 0.67 -17.13 -15.02
CA ALA A 744 1.28 -18.30 -15.62
C ALA A 744 1.46 -19.45 -14.62
N PHE A 745 1.81 -19.17 -13.36
CA PHE A 745 1.90 -20.17 -12.30
C PHE A 745 0.53 -20.82 -12.01
N ILE A 746 -0.52 -20.01 -11.88
CA ILE A 746 -1.89 -20.51 -11.64
C ILE A 746 -2.37 -21.35 -12.82
N LEU A 747 -2.25 -20.82 -14.05
CA LEU A 747 -2.69 -21.51 -15.27
C LEU A 747 -1.90 -22.80 -15.50
N LYS A 748 -0.59 -22.81 -15.23
CA LYS A 748 0.22 -24.04 -15.23
C LYS A 748 -0.29 -25.06 -14.23
N THR A 749 -0.55 -24.62 -13.01
CA THR A 749 -1.02 -25.49 -11.92
C THR A 749 -2.36 -26.15 -12.26
N PHE A 750 -3.26 -25.42 -12.91
CA PHE A 750 -4.56 -25.95 -13.35
C PHE A 750 -4.52 -26.71 -14.69
N GLY A 751 -3.34 -26.84 -15.30
CA GLY A 751 -3.21 -27.50 -16.61
C GLY A 751 -3.87 -26.73 -17.76
N LEU A 752 -3.98 -25.40 -17.63
CA LEU A 752 -4.65 -24.49 -18.57
C LEU A 752 -3.67 -23.69 -19.44
N LEU A 753 -2.43 -24.14 -19.58
CA LEU A 753 -1.49 -23.54 -20.54
C LEU A 753 -1.99 -23.81 -21.96
N PRO A 754 -1.93 -22.81 -22.86
CA PRO A 754 -2.23 -23.04 -24.27
C PRO A 754 -1.23 -24.05 -24.87
N PRO A 755 -1.63 -24.81 -25.91
CA PRO A 755 -0.70 -25.69 -26.61
C PRO A 755 0.52 -24.91 -27.10
N GLU A 756 1.71 -25.52 -27.07
CA GLU A 756 2.88 -24.94 -27.73
C GLU A 756 2.57 -24.81 -29.22
N THR A 757 2.30 -23.60 -29.69
CA THR A 757 2.25 -23.33 -31.12
C THR A 757 3.65 -23.53 -31.64
N GLY A 758 3.90 -24.68 -32.29
CA GLY A 758 5.13 -24.92 -33.03
C GLY A 758 5.42 -23.73 -33.94
N THR A 759 6.67 -23.31 -33.96
CA THR A 759 7.20 -22.38 -34.95
C THR A 759 7.07 -22.99 -36.35
N GLU A 760 5.89 -22.92 -36.98
CA GLU A 760 5.82 -22.96 -38.43
C GLU A 760 6.23 -21.59 -38.95
N GLY A 761 7.42 -21.54 -39.52
CA GLY A 761 7.99 -20.35 -40.10
C GLY A 761 7.07 -19.78 -41.18
N LYS A 762 6.48 -18.61 -40.91
CA LYS A 762 6.22 -17.65 -41.99
C LYS A 762 7.58 -17.14 -42.45
N ALA A 763 8.07 -17.71 -43.54
CA ALA A 763 9.18 -17.15 -44.29
C ALA A 763 8.85 -15.67 -44.61
N PRO A 764 9.77 -14.73 -44.35
CA PRO A 764 9.58 -13.35 -44.77
C PRO A 764 9.57 -13.31 -46.30
N SER A 765 8.47 -12.83 -46.88
CA SER A 765 8.48 -12.35 -48.26
C SER A 765 9.33 -11.09 -48.31
N THR A 766 10.54 -11.20 -48.83
CA THR A 766 11.43 -10.10 -49.21
C THR A 766 11.12 -9.61 -50.63
N PRO A 767 11.58 -8.39 -50.97
CA PRO A 767 11.11 -7.07 -50.53
C PRO A 767 9.98 -6.51 -51.42
#